data_AF-A0A812IZF6-F1
#
_entry.id   AF-A0A812IZF6-F1
#
_cell.length_a   1.000
_cell.length_b   1.000
_cell.length_c   1.000
_cell.angle_alpha   90.00
_cell.angle_beta   90.00
_cell.angle_gamma   90.00
#
_symmetry.space_group_name_H-M   'P 1'
#
loop_
_entity.id
_entity.type
_entity.pdbx_description
1 polymer ?
#
loop_
_entity_poly.entity_id
_entity_poly.type
_entity_poly.pdbx_seq_one_letter_code
_entity_poly.pdbx_strand_id
1 'polypeptide(L)'
;MTETVRMNGFVKADVQLTPGERPVFDYSCLGGGFAACFKYFCLPPCSSRCRLTVKNMRKQQAGLPVDMADARKKEVAEGLSKHDFFEKYGFVLLKHQSTMTAEDWLADSTKPLQGKSSRKPSSSKVRDIYAKEIEPLIRELLPKAAEISFPSFALRRGPGGPNPFYGFGVHQDYGLYPEDMKTTYGIACSDVDGSFEDFLERCYHEDTGGFSIINFWRPVPPMAGPVKDTPLAVCDPSTVKVEDCVPIEMYGFVPGGQRSLLLKQNTDQKWYYYPDMTTDEVLVFRQFHYERGVQAPYSRIKTVFHTAFKHRASSPHDEARSSSEYRVGVWMYRPHGFSLEAARENIAADFLVVHQRKYGRSPALGTAPSIVTTDVLRQDFADHTYERKAFVSGTAAAVTPVEHIGEAGQEVDLPSPGPVTSKLKVLLLLIEFERIDGSTQLAQAPAGLRSRDSRCRSQSSAMEEASRDTTSLRDRLLRPPIYWLFHSWRLFGYGVLIPPLLVYQPLKTLAGIVAYTAVHRQRWWQQSVHRFFGYGASRRHRFVNEHTDVIKDDKRYLWSLHPHGLLADGWHSLIARNLESFADSGKGPPAVGRKIALCFAPVIQHVPVHQEMYRDLCTSASRRDIVKWWKTADTDPALIPGGFSEAVFVNSAERKYEYSYLKNRKGFVRIAVEEGKDIVPCYTFRQSWMYRTPRTLRAARARLSQHIFVGIIPFFGWMGTSMPLTDKTTSVVFPPFPASEYKPDQVDAAHAGYLEHLKKYFDLYKGRFGMKDVELVFIGNDFKDDDWAARALHRMGLLSSHVVATEPLPPLRPPRSRL
;
A
#
# COMPACT_ATOMS: atom_id res chain seq x y z
N MET A 1 31.82 -19.18 -27.60
CA MET A 1 30.47 -19.78 -27.58
C MET A 1 29.56 -18.78 -26.90
N THR A 2 28.53 -18.34 -27.60
CA THR A 2 27.45 -17.50 -27.07
C THR A 2 26.33 -18.40 -26.55
N GLU A 3 25.63 -17.97 -25.51
CA GLU A 3 24.43 -18.63 -25.01
C GLU A 3 23.23 -17.72 -25.16
N THR A 4 22.06 -18.26 -25.49
CA THR A 4 20.84 -17.45 -25.60
C THR A 4 20.13 -17.40 -24.26
N VAL A 5 19.95 -16.19 -23.73
CA VAL A 5 19.27 -15.92 -22.45
C VAL A 5 18.02 -15.05 -22.66
N ARG A 6 17.04 -15.15 -21.75
CA ARG A 6 15.86 -14.28 -21.81
C ARG A 6 16.04 -13.04 -20.95
N MET A 7 15.93 -11.88 -21.59
CA MET A 7 16.05 -10.57 -20.94
C MET A 7 14.73 -9.78 -21.03
N ASN A 8 14.50 -8.93 -20.03
CA ASN A 8 13.31 -8.09 -19.92
C ASN A 8 13.70 -6.61 -20.05
N GLY A 9 12.71 -5.73 -20.21
CA GLY A 9 12.90 -4.28 -20.08
C GLY A 9 13.30 -3.55 -21.35
N PHE A 10 13.47 -4.25 -22.47
CA PHE A 10 13.61 -3.61 -23.76
C PHE A 10 12.34 -2.85 -24.14
N VAL A 11 12.51 -1.73 -24.82
CA VAL A 11 11.44 -1.06 -25.55
C VAL A 11 11.28 -1.77 -26.90
N LYS A 12 10.03 -1.94 -27.36
CA LYS A 12 9.78 -2.55 -28.67
C LYS A 12 10.39 -1.70 -29.78
N ALA A 13 10.94 -2.34 -30.80
CA ALA A 13 11.64 -1.67 -31.91
C ALA A 13 10.74 -0.71 -32.71
N ASP A 14 9.44 -0.98 -32.78
CA ASP A 14 8.43 -0.18 -33.50
C ASP A 14 7.99 1.09 -32.73
N VAL A 15 8.44 1.28 -31.50
CA VAL A 15 8.06 2.45 -30.69
C VAL A 15 8.75 3.70 -31.23
N GLN A 16 7.93 4.57 -31.81
CA GLN A 16 8.32 5.93 -32.19
C GLN A 16 8.02 6.90 -31.04
N LEU A 17 8.95 7.81 -30.79
CA LEU A 17 8.82 8.88 -29.80
C LEU A 17 8.77 10.22 -30.54
N THR A 18 7.88 11.12 -30.11
CA THR A 18 7.93 12.49 -30.64
C THR A 18 9.20 13.20 -30.14
N PRO A 19 9.79 14.14 -30.91
CA PRO A 19 10.96 14.88 -30.46
C PRO A 19 10.77 15.49 -29.05
N GLY A 20 11.67 15.14 -28.13
CA GLY A 20 11.60 15.58 -26.72
C GLY A 20 10.66 14.77 -25.82
N GLU A 21 9.92 13.76 -26.33
CA GLU A 21 9.09 12.88 -25.50
C GLU A 21 9.97 12.06 -24.55
N ARG A 22 9.56 12.03 -23.29
CA ARG A 22 10.17 11.18 -22.25
C ARG A 22 9.08 10.35 -21.59
N PRO A 23 8.96 9.05 -21.91
CA PRO A 23 7.98 8.20 -21.26
C PRO A 23 8.16 8.19 -19.73
N VAL A 24 7.07 8.43 -19.02
CA VAL A 24 7.03 8.44 -17.55
C VAL A 24 6.76 7.03 -17.02
N PHE A 25 7.58 6.60 -16.07
CA PHE A 25 7.44 5.36 -15.30
C PHE A 25 7.49 5.65 -13.80
N ASP A 26 6.34 5.59 -13.13
CA ASP A 26 6.19 5.87 -11.71
C ASP A 26 5.94 4.58 -10.91
N TYR A 27 7.01 4.03 -10.35
CA TYR A 27 6.98 2.84 -9.51
C TYR A 27 6.62 3.15 -8.06
N SER A 28 6.34 4.41 -7.70
CA SER A 28 5.91 4.79 -6.34
C SER A 28 4.55 4.22 -5.95
N CYS A 29 3.82 3.65 -6.92
CA CYS A 29 2.59 2.90 -6.75
C CYS A 29 2.77 1.38 -6.68
N LEU A 30 3.98 0.86 -6.85
CA LEU A 30 4.27 -0.58 -6.73
C LEU A 30 4.87 -0.93 -5.36
N GLY A 31 5.36 0.07 -4.61
CA GLY A 31 5.70 -0.05 -3.19
C GLY A 31 4.59 0.48 -2.27
N GLY A 32 4.13 -0.32 -1.31
CA GLY A 32 3.34 0.18 -0.17
C GLY A 32 1.88 -0.29 -0.03
N GLY A 33 1.48 -1.41 -0.63
CA GLY A 33 0.17 -2.03 -0.36
C GLY A 33 -1.02 -1.09 -0.58
N PHE A 34 -1.85 -0.86 0.45
CA PHE A 34 -3.07 -0.05 0.35
C PHE A 34 -2.80 1.41 -0.08
N ALA A 35 -1.65 1.99 0.30
CA ALA A 35 -1.25 3.35 -0.10
C ALA A 35 -0.98 3.46 -1.60
N ALA A 36 -0.53 2.37 -2.23
CA ALA A 36 -0.29 2.28 -3.66
C ALA A 36 -1.60 2.31 -4.47
N CYS A 37 -2.64 1.60 -4.01
CA CYS A 37 -3.99 1.68 -4.57
C CYS A 37 -4.59 3.09 -4.40
N PHE A 38 -4.37 3.73 -3.25
CA PHE A 38 -4.87 5.08 -3.01
C PHE A 38 -4.23 6.13 -3.92
N LYS A 39 -2.92 6.03 -4.18
CA LYS A 39 -2.21 6.87 -5.17
C LYS A 39 -2.73 6.66 -6.60
N TYR A 40 -3.12 5.43 -6.96
CA TYR A 40 -3.66 5.09 -8.27
C TYR A 40 -5.05 5.69 -8.51
N PHE A 41 -5.92 5.74 -7.49
CA PHE A 41 -7.32 6.14 -7.66
C PHE A 41 -7.66 7.55 -7.17
N CYS A 42 -6.92 8.15 -6.23
CA CYS A 42 -7.46 9.26 -5.42
C CYS A 42 -6.67 10.58 -5.44
N LEU A 43 -5.48 10.67 -6.05
CA LEU A 43 -4.67 11.91 -6.05
C LEU A 43 -4.16 12.30 -7.45
N PRO A 44 -4.74 13.32 -8.10
CA PRO A 44 -4.30 13.84 -9.41
C PRO A 44 -3.15 14.84 -9.18
N PRO A 45 -1.91 14.35 -8.97
CA PRO A 45 -1.03 14.09 -10.10
C PRO A 45 -0.44 12.66 -10.14
N CYS A 46 -0.51 11.91 -9.04
CA CYS A 46 0.01 10.54 -8.95
C CYS A 46 -0.82 9.56 -9.80
N SER A 47 -2.15 9.70 -9.81
CA SER A 47 -3.04 8.85 -10.62
C SER A 47 -2.79 9.01 -12.12
N SER A 48 -2.44 10.21 -12.59
CA SER A 48 -2.08 10.49 -13.98
C SER A 48 -0.76 9.81 -14.36
N ARG A 49 0.29 9.97 -13.53
CA ARG A 49 1.59 9.30 -13.74
C ARG A 49 1.48 7.79 -13.67
N CYS A 50 0.66 7.24 -12.78
CA CYS A 50 0.40 5.80 -12.71
C CYS A 50 -0.31 5.29 -13.98
N ARG A 51 -1.31 6.00 -14.50
CA ARG A 51 -1.96 5.66 -15.77
C ARG A 51 -1.00 5.74 -16.95
N LEU A 52 -0.15 6.78 -17.00
CA LEU A 52 0.92 6.91 -17.99
C LEU A 52 1.92 5.75 -17.87
N THR A 53 2.25 5.31 -16.65
CA THR A 53 3.12 4.16 -16.40
C THR A 53 2.53 2.90 -17.01
N VAL A 54 1.26 2.58 -16.72
CA VAL A 54 0.59 1.41 -17.31
C VAL A 54 0.52 1.51 -18.84
N LYS A 55 0.28 2.71 -19.40
CA LYS A 55 0.30 2.94 -20.84
C LYS A 55 1.70 2.71 -21.43
N ASN A 56 2.75 3.22 -20.77
CA ASN A 56 4.14 3.13 -21.22
C ASN A 56 4.74 1.74 -21.02
N MET A 57 4.28 0.97 -20.01
CA MET A 57 4.66 -0.44 -19.86
C MET A 57 4.24 -1.29 -21.07
N ARG A 58 3.19 -0.90 -21.82
CA ARG A 58 2.82 -1.56 -23.08
C ARG A 58 3.84 -1.35 -24.21
N LYS A 59 4.70 -0.32 -24.10
CA LYS A 59 5.82 -0.06 -25.01
C LYS A 59 7.01 -0.98 -24.72
N GLN A 60 7.06 -1.62 -23.55
CA GLN A 60 8.11 -2.57 -23.19
C GLN A 60 7.77 -3.99 -23.66
N GLN A 61 8.82 -4.80 -23.84
CA GLN A 61 8.74 -6.21 -24.20
C GLN A 61 9.39 -7.08 -23.13
N ALA A 62 8.77 -8.23 -22.85
CA ALA A 62 9.24 -9.18 -21.87
C ALA A 62 9.78 -10.45 -22.54
N GLY A 63 10.83 -11.01 -21.96
CA GLY A 63 11.34 -12.35 -22.26
C GLY A 63 11.99 -12.49 -23.63
N LEU A 64 12.66 -11.44 -24.12
CA LEU A 64 13.35 -11.48 -25.41
C LEU A 64 14.59 -12.35 -25.35
N PRO A 65 14.80 -13.25 -26.33
CA PRO A 65 16.05 -13.97 -26.46
C PRO A 65 17.17 -13.00 -26.87
N VAL A 66 18.27 -13.04 -26.15
CA VAL A 66 19.48 -12.25 -26.40
C VAL A 66 20.67 -13.19 -26.34
N ASP A 67 21.56 -13.08 -27.32
CA ASP A 67 22.81 -13.83 -27.32
C ASP A 67 23.80 -13.17 -26.37
N MET A 68 24.24 -13.96 -25.41
CA MET A 68 25.08 -13.56 -24.30
C MET A 68 26.46 -14.20 -24.45
N ALA A 69 27.51 -13.39 -24.37
CA ALA A 69 28.88 -13.83 -24.49
C ALA A 69 29.64 -13.74 -23.14
N ASP A 70 30.63 -14.61 -22.98
CA ASP A 70 31.55 -14.58 -21.85
C ASP A 70 32.56 -13.44 -22.00
N ALA A 71 32.47 -12.45 -21.11
CA ALA A 71 33.33 -11.27 -21.11
C ALA A 71 34.79 -11.58 -20.75
N ARG A 72 35.08 -12.61 -19.93
CA ARG A 72 36.48 -12.98 -19.64
C ARG A 72 37.17 -13.50 -20.89
N LYS A 73 36.48 -14.33 -21.66
CA LYS A 73 37.00 -14.81 -22.96
C LYS A 73 37.21 -13.65 -23.93
N LYS A 74 36.33 -12.65 -23.89
CA LYS A 74 36.46 -11.43 -24.69
C LYS A 74 37.69 -10.62 -24.31
N GLU A 75 37.95 -10.40 -23.02
CA GLU A 75 39.17 -9.73 -22.55
C GLU A 75 40.44 -10.47 -22.99
N VAL A 76 40.49 -11.80 -22.80
CA VAL A 76 41.64 -12.62 -23.21
C VAL A 76 41.85 -12.58 -24.71
N ALA A 77 40.76 -12.64 -25.50
CA ALA A 77 40.84 -12.62 -26.96
C ALA A 77 41.31 -11.26 -27.52
N GLU A 78 40.97 -10.15 -26.86
CA GLU A 78 41.43 -8.82 -27.26
C GLU A 78 42.88 -8.56 -26.84
N GLY A 79 43.34 -9.14 -25.73
CA GLY A 79 44.72 -9.00 -25.25
C GLY A 79 45.11 -7.56 -24.86
N LEU A 80 44.12 -6.70 -24.62
CA LEU A 80 44.32 -5.29 -24.26
C LEU A 80 44.66 -5.13 -22.78
N SER A 81 45.31 -4.01 -22.44
CA SER A 81 45.43 -3.60 -21.03
C SER A 81 44.04 -3.33 -20.43
N LYS A 82 43.92 -3.37 -19.10
CA LYS A 82 42.63 -3.10 -18.43
C LYS A 82 42.10 -1.70 -18.72
N HIS A 83 43.00 -0.72 -18.78
CA HIS A 83 42.72 0.65 -19.22
C HIS A 83 42.14 0.67 -20.65
N ASP A 84 42.84 0.07 -21.62
CA ASP A 84 42.44 0.16 -23.03
C ASP A 84 41.15 -0.63 -23.31
N PHE A 85 40.97 -1.76 -22.62
CA PHE A 85 39.72 -2.51 -22.68
C PHE A 85 38.56 -1.69 -22.12
N PHE A 86 38.74 -1.05 -20.97
CA PHE A 86 37.73 -0.19 -20.37
C PHE A 86 37.41 1.04 -21.22
N GLU A 87 38.41 1.66 -21.85
CA GLU A 87 38.17 2.81 -22.72
C GLU A 87 37.46 2.42 -24.02
N LYS A 88 37.74 1.23 -24.56
CA LYS A 88 37.08 0.69 -25.76
C LYS A 88 35.65 0.24 -25.50
N TYR A 89 35.42 -0.52 -24.42
CA TYR A 89 34.14 -1.21 -24.16
C TYR A 89 33.31 -0.57 -23.04
N GLY A 90 33.87 0.36 -22.27
CA GLY A 90 33.19 1.02 -21.15
C GLY A 90 32.97 0.13 -19.92
N PHE A 91 33.40 -1.14 -19.95
CA PHE A 91 33.35 -2.07 -18.82
C PHE A 91 34.60 -2.96 -18.77
N VAL A 92 34.96 -3.45 -17.59
CA VAL A 92 36.11 -4.34 -17.37
C VAL A 92 35.97 -5.06 -16.02
N LEU A 93 36.52 -6.28 -15.90
CA LEU A 93 36.63 -6.97 -14.61
C LEU A 93 38.01 -6.77 -13.99
N LEU A 94 38.06 -6.36 -12.73
CA LEU A 94 39.28 -6.23 -11.95
C LEU A 94 39.32 -7.25 -10.81
N LYS A 95 40.51 -7.78 -10.50
CA LYS A 95 40.77 -8.51 -9.26
C LYS A 95 41.00 -7.51 -8.14
N HIS A 96 40.24 -7.62 -7.07
CA HIS A 96 40.35 -6.73 -5.92
C HIS A 96 39.72 -7.40 -4.68
N GLN A 97 40.51 -7.64 -3.65
CA GLN A 97 40.02 -8.08 -2.35
C GLN A 97 39.72 -6.86 -1.49
N SER A 98 38.56 -6.85 -0.83
CA SER A 98 38.15 -5.74 0.04
C SER A 98 38.15 -6.19 1.49
N THR A 99 38.53 -5.29 2.39
CA THR A 99 38.49 -5.52 3.84
C THR A 99 37.10 -5.30 4.46
N MET A 100 36.15 -4.79 3.67
CA MET A 100 34.76 -4.57 4.09
C MET A 100 34.07 -5.85 4.54
N THR A 101 33.52 -5.88 5.76
CA THR A 101 32.74 -7.02 6.26
C THR A 101 31.28 -7.01 5.76
N ALA A 102 30.53 -8.09 6.00
CA ALA A 102 29.10 -8.14 5.68
C ALA A 102 28.30 -7.02 6.37
N GLU A 103 28.67 -6.70 7.62
CA GLU A 103 28.08 -5.64 8.43
C GLU A 103 28.43 -4.25 7.89
N ASP A 104 29.68 -4.02 7.47
CA ASP A 104 30.09 -2.75 6.88
C ASP A 104 29.32 -2.47 5.58
N TRP A 105 29.14 -3.47 4.72
CA TRP A 105 28.31 -3.37 3.52
C TRP A 105 26.83 -3.11 3.81
N LEU A 106 26.35 -3.46 5.01
CA LEU A 106 24.98 -3.20 5.44
C LEU A 106 24.81 -1.79 6.03
N ALA A 107 25.79 -1.32 6.80
CA ALA A 107 25.75 -0.05 7.52
C ALA A 107 25.39 1.14 6.61
N ASP A 108 26.07 1.25 5.46
CA ASP A 108 25.90 2.36 4.51
C ASP A 108 24.97 2.03 3.34
N SER A 109 24.16 0.98 3.48
CA SER A 109 23.17 0.56 2.46
C SER A 109 21.74 1.02 2.76
N THR A 110 21.50 1.63 3.92
CA THR A 110 20.23 2.26 4.27
C THR A 110 20.04 3.55 3.48
N LYS A 111 18.80 3.83 3.04
CA LYS A 111 18.47 4.85 2.01
C LYS A 111 19.28 6.15 2.17
N PRO A 112 19.76 6.76 1.06
CA PRO A 112 20.44 8.05 1.11
C PRO A 112 19.60 9.07 1.90
N LEU A 113 20.25 9.83 2.78
CA LEU A 113 19.62 10.85 3.63
C LEU A 113 18.69 11.75 2.79
N GLN A 114 17.38 11.63 3.05
CA GLN A 114 16.35 12.48 2.44
C GLN A 114 16.19 13.74 3.29
N GLY A 115 16.63 14.90 2.79
CA GLY A 115 16.30 16.18 3.43
C GLY A 115 17.17 17.35 2.99
N LYS A 116 16.53 18.48 2.65
CA LYS A 116 17.17 19.79 2.56
C LYS A 116 17.55 20.21 3.99
N SER A 117 18.84 20.44 4.24
CA SER A 117 19.44 20.95 5.48
C SER A 117 19.59 19.99 6.67
N SER A 118 20.76 19.38 6.81
CA SER A 118 21.65 19.45 7.99
C SER A 118 22.79 18.42 7.84
N ARG A 119 24.03 18.92 7.72
CA ARG A 119 25.34 18.21 7.66
C ARG A 119 25.35 16.78 7.10
N LYS A 120 25.85 16.65 5.86
CA LYS A 120 26.28 15.37 5.28
C LYS A 120 27.29 14.69 6.23
N PRO A 121 27.15 13.40 6.57
CA PRO A 121 28.12 12.73 7.41
C PRO A 121 29.48 12.74 6.72
N SER A 122 30.50 13.25 7.41
CA SER A 122 31.87 13.34 6.90
C SER A 122 32.52 11.98 6.69
N SER A 123 32.00 10.93 7.35
CA SER A 123 32.53 9.57 7.40
C SER A 123 31.42 8.53 7.21
N SER A 124 31.77 7.43 6.55
CA SER A 124 30.92 6.24 6.29
C SER A 124 31.88 5.08 6.01
N LYS A 125 31.55 3.84 6.36
CA LYS A 125 32.42 2.68 6.13
C LYS A 125 32.83 2.54 4.67
N VAL A 126 31.90 2.73 3.74
CA VAL A 126 32.20 2.69 2.30
C VAL A 126 33.22 3.76 1.89
N ARG A 127 33.15 4.96 2.46
CA ARG A 127 34.12 6.04 2.17
C ARG A 127 35.44 5.85 2.91
N ASP A 128 35.39 5.37 4.15
CA ASP A 128 36.55 5.29 5.02
C ASP A 128 37.45 4.09 4.70
N ILE A 129 36.85 3.04 4.11
CA ILE A 129 37.48 1.77 3.75
C ILE A 129 37.46 1.63 2.22
N TYR A 130 36.30 1.31 1.63
CA TYR A 130 36.22 0.87 0.23
C TYR A 130 36.68 1.92 -0.79
N ALA A 131 36.35 3.21 -0.59
CA ALA A 131 36.78 4.29 -1.48
C ALA A 131 38.32 4.38 -1.59
N LYS A 132 39.03 4.21 -0.46
CA LYS A 132 40.50 4.20 -0.44
C LYS A 132 41.07 2.98 -1.17
N GLU A 133 40.40 1.85 -1.06
CA GLU A 133 40.81 0.61 -1.74
C GLU A 133 40.66 0.72 -3.27
N ILE A 134 39.59 1.35 -3.77
CA ILE A 134 39.33 1.46 -5.21
C ILE A 134 39.94 2.70 -5.88
N GLU A 135 40.35 3.72 -5.15
CA GLU A 135 40.97 4.93 -5.73
C GLU A 135 42.16 4.60 -6.65
N PRO A 136 43.12 3.74 -6.27
CA PRO A 136 44.22 3.35 -7.16
C PRO A 136 43.73 2.69 -8.45
N LEU A 137 42.68 1.85 -8.36
CA LEU A 137 42.08 1.20 -9.52
C LEU A 137 41.45 2.21 -10.48
N ILE A 138 40.81 3.27 -9.94
CA ILE A 138 40.25 4.35 -10.76
C ILE A 138 41.38 5.09 -11.48
N ARG A 139 42.47 5.40 -10.79
CA ARG A 139 43.61 6.13 -11.40
C ARG A 139 44.34 5.30 -12.45
N GLU A 140 44.39 3.98 -12.29
CA GLU A 140 44.92 3.05 -13.30
C GLU A 140 43.99 2.97 -14.52
N LEU A 141 42.69 2.81 -14.30
CA LEU A 141 41.68 2.72 -15.38
C LEU A 141 41.42 4.05 -16.09
N LEU A 142 41.63 5.17 -15.41
CA LEU A 142 41.41 6.52 -15.92
C LEU A 142 42.58 7.43 -15.49
N PRO A 143 43.74 7.35 -16.17
CA PRO A 143 44.90 8.20 -15.88
C PRO A 143 44.62 9.71 -16.01
N LYS A 144 43.57 10.07 -16.77
CA LYS A 144 43.07 11.45 -16.92
C LYS A 144 42.18 11.91 -15.76
N ALA A 145 41.90 11.05 -14.77
CA ALA A 145 41.13 11.40 -13.60
C ALA A 145 41.89 12.42 -12.75
N ALA A 146 41.35 13.63 -12.67
CA ALA A 146 41.95 14.69 -11.89
C ALA A 146 41.36 14.74 -10.47
N GLU A 147 40.04 14.72 -10.37
CA GLU A 147 39.33 14.69 -9.10
C GLU A 147 38.33 13.53 -9.08
N ILE A 148 38.26 12.85 -7.95
CA ILE A 148 37.41 11.67 -7.76
C ILE A 148 36.49 11.96 -6.57
N SER A 149 35.20 11.86 -6.85
CA SER A 149 34.10 12.12 -5.93
C SER A 149 33.54 10.83 -5.37
N PHE A 150 33.72 10.61 -4.07
CA PHE A 150 33.36 9.38 -3.37
C PHE A 150 32.08 9.54 -2.54
N PRO A 151 30.97 8.90 -2.92
CA PRO A 151 29.75 8.96 -2.12
C PRO A 151 29.87 8.27 -0.77
N SER A 152 29.05 8.70 0.19
CA SER A 152 28.93 8.04 1.50
C SER A 152 27.93 6.88 1.52
N PHE A 153 27.50 6.40 0.35
CA PHE A 153 26.45 5.39 0.19
C PHE A 153 26.83 4.37 -0.89
N ALA A 154 26.58 3.09 -0.61
CA ALA A 154 26.62 2.02 -1.60
C ALA A 154 25.29 1.26 -1.64
N LEU A 155 24.80 0.96 -2.84
CA LEU A 155 23.54 0.25 -3.00
C LEU A 155 23.75 -1.26 -2.87
N ARG A 156 23.25 -1.85 -1.77
CA ARG A 156 23.25 -3.30 -1.56
C ARG A 156 21.97 -3.95 -2.10
N ARG A 157 22.12 -5.06 -2.84
CA ARG A 157 21.04 -5.90 -3.37
C ARG A 157 21.21 -7.37 -2.97
N GLY A 158 20.11 -8.07 -2.80
CA GLY A 158 20.08 -9.50 -2.45
C GLY A 158 19.62 -9.76 -1.02
N PRO A 159 19.68 -11.03 -0.56
CA PRO A 159 19.15 -11.43 0.73
C PRO A 159 19.81 -10.69 1.91
N GLY A 160 19.03 -10.48 2.97
CA GLY A 160 19.50 -9.84 4.21
C GLY A 160 19.76 -8.32 4.10
N GLY A 161 19.50 -7.69 2.96
CA GLY A 161 19.71 -6.25 2.74
C GLY A 161 18.40 -5.45 2.62
N PRO A 162 18.48 -4.11 2.65
CA PRO A 162 17.31 -3.24 2.53
C PRO A 162 16.62 -3.30 1.16
N ASN A 163 17.33 -3.77 0.12
CA ASN A 163 16.80 -3.97 -1.23
C ASN A 163 16.93 -5.44 -1.66
N PRO A 164 15.97 -6.32 -1.32
CA PRO A 164 16.06 -7.74 -1.64
C PRO A 164 15.85 -8.05 -3.14
N PHE A 165 15.47 -7.05 -3.95
CA PHE A 165 15.17 -7.21 -5.37
C PHE A 165 16.35 -6.84 -6.27
N TYR A 166 16.53 -7.60 -7.34
CA TYR A 166 17.50 -7.32 -8.40
C TYR A 166 16.90 -6.43 -9.49
N GLY A 167 17.75 -5.64 -10.16
CA GLY A 167 17.36 -4.80 -11.29
C GLY A 167 17.09 -5.64 -12.55
N PHE A 168 15.91 -6.26 -12.60
CA PHE A 168 15.44 -6.98 -13.79
C PHE A 168 14.82 -6.00 -14.79
N GLY A 169 15.53 -5.77 -15.88
CA GLY A 169 15.13 -4.85 -16.94
C GLY A 169 16.33 -4.13 -17.50
N VAL A 170 16.51 -4.13 -18.83
CA VAL A 170 17.58 -3.36 -19.47
C VAL A 170 17.40 -1.87 -19.21
N HIS A 171 18.40 -1.26 -18.59
CA HIS A 171 18.39 0.18 -18.29
C HIS A 171 19.80 0.77 -18.23
N GLN A 172 19.84 2.10 -18.28
CA GLN A 172 20.95 2.91 -17.78
C GLN A 172 20.41 3.86 -16.71
N ASP A 173 21.09 3.95 -15.57
CA ASP A 173 20.61 4.69 -14.40
C ASP A 173 20.49 6.20 -14.62
N TYR A 174 21.38 6.75 -15.45
CA TYR A 174 21.47 8.18 -15.77
C TYR A 174 21.03 8.45 -17.21
N GLY A 175 20.76 9.73 -17.51
CA GLY A 175 20.47 10.19 -18.86
C GLY A 175 21.73 10.35 -19.72
N LEU A 176 21.58 11.05 -20.86
CA LEU A 176 22.69 11.26 -21.80
C LEU A 176 23.49 12.52 -21.48
N TYR A 177 22.84 13.57 -20.98
CA TYR A 177 23.46 14.88 -20.83
C TYR A 177 23.60 15.30 -19.36
N PRO A 178 24.52 16.23 -19.02
CA PRO A 178 24.63 16.76 -17.66
C PRO A 178 23.30 17.29 -17.10
N GLU A 179 22.43 17.84 -17.95
CA GLU A 179 21.10 18.34 -17.58
C GLU A 179 20.16 17.23 -17.08
N ASP A 180 20.40 15.98 -17.47
CA ASP A 180 19.63 14.84 -17.02
C ASP A 180 19.97 14.44 -15.57
N MET A 181 21.07 14.94 -15.01
CA MET A 181 21.51 14.63 -13.64
C MET A 181 20.88 15.52 -12.55
N LYS A 182 19.92 16.39 -12.90
CA LYS A 182 19.31 17.37 -11.99
C LYS A 182 18.90 16.84 -10.61
N THR A 183 18.41 15.61 -10.55
CA THR A 183 17.94 14.99 -9.30
C THR A 183 18.90 13.93 -8.75
N THR A 184 19.96 13.58 -9.47
CA THR A 184 20.89 12.50 -9.13
C THR A 184 22.33 12.96 -8.93
N TYR A 185 22.67 14.21 -9.26
CA TYR A 185 24.04 14.75 -9.10
C TYR A 185 24.51 14.66 -7.64
N GLY A 186 23.64 14.98 -6.66
CA GLY A 186 23.99 14.89 -5.24
C GLY A 186 24.21 13.48 -4.71
N ILE A 187 23.82 12.44 -5.47
CA ILE A 187 24.14 11.04 -5.16
C ILE A 187 25.55 10.71 -5.65
N ALA A 188 25.92 11.19 -6.85
CA ALA A 188 27.19 10.86 -7.50
C ALA A 188 28.35 11.78 -7.08
N CYS A 189 28.05 13.02 -6.69
CA CYS A 189 29.01 14.06 -6.29
C CYS A 189 28.69 14.54 -4.86
N SER A 190 28.38 13.61 -3.95
CA SER A 190 27.87 13.96 -2.61
C SER A 190 28.87 14.76 -1.77
N ASP A 191 30.15 14.65 -2.10
CA ASP A 191 31.31 15.33 -1.53
C ASP A 191 31.50 16.77 -2.04
N VAL A 192 30.83 17.16 -3.13
CA VAL A 192 30.85 18.53 -3.64
C VAL A 192 29.70 19.30 -2.98
N ASP A 193 30.02 20.35 -2.23
CA ASP A 193 29.04 21.32 -1.76
C ASP A 193 28.73 22.27 -2.92
N GLY A 194 27.50 22.20 -3.44
CA GLY A 194 27.08 23.03 -4.55
C GLY A 194 25.64 22.79 -4.95
N SER A 195 25.06 23.79 -5.61
CA SER A 195 23.78 23.69 -6.29
C SER A 195 23.90 22.81 -7.56
N PHE A 196 22.78 22.48 -8.18
CA PHE A 196 22.81 21.78 -9.47
C PHE A 196 23.41 22.68 -10.56
N GLU A 197 23.18 23.99 -10.43
CA GLU A 197 23.74 25.02 -11.29
C GLU A 197 25.27 25.04 -11.20
N ASP A 198 25.84 24.88 -10.00
CA ASP A 198 27.30 24.79 -9.79
C ASP A 198 27.88 23.53 -10.46
N PHE A 199 27.16 22.40 -10.40
CA PHE A 199 27.54 21.17 -11.11
C PHE A 199 27.56 21.38 -12.63
N LEU A 200 26.55 22.06 -13.19
CA LEU A 200 26.50 22.37 -14.62
C LEU A 200 27.59 23.35 -15.02
N GLU A 201 27.79 24.41 -14.25
CA GLU A 201 28.85 25.39 -14.47
C GLU A 201 30.21 24.70 -14.50
N ARG A 202 30.48 23.80 -13.54
CA ARG A 202 31.69 22.99 -13.53
C ARG A 202 31.82 22.08 -14.75
N CYS A 203 30.74 21.44 -15.21
CA CYS A 203 30.77 20.63 -16.44
C CYS A 203 31.15 21.46 -17.68
N TYR A 204 30.71 22.71 -17.74
CA TYR A 204 30.95 23.59 -18.89
C TYR A 204 32.16 24.52 -18.73
N HIS A 205 32.79 24.54 -17.55
CA HIS A 205 33.98 25.33 -17.24
C HIS A 205 35.14 25.03 -18.20
N GLU A 206 35.96 26.05 -18.47
CA GLU A 206 37.02 25.97 -19.48
C GLU A 206 38.08 24.90 -19.22
N ASP A 207 38.38 24.66 -17.96
CA ASP A 207 39.35 23.67 -17.51
C ASP A 207 38.80 22.24 -17.47
N THR A 208 37.48 22.05 -17.51
CA THR A 208 36.89 20.71 -17.45
C THR A 208 37.00 20.02 -18.81
N GLY A 209 37.69 18.88 -18.83
CA GLY A 209 37.76 17.98 -19.99
C GLY A 209 36.53 17.06 -20.09
N GLY A 210 35.94 16.69 -18.96
CA GLY A 210 34.69 15.94 -18.91
C GLY A 210 34.37 15.40 -17.52
N PHE A 211 33.27 14.65 -17.43
CA PHE A 211 32.77 14.04 -16.19
C PHE A 211 32.22 12.65 -16.47
N SER A 212 32.50 11.67 -15.61
CA SER A 212 31.96 10.31 -15.72
C SER A 212 31.46 9.80 -14.38
N ILE A 213 30.48 8.90 -14.42
CA ILE A 213 30.09 8.09 -13.27
C ILE A 213 30.50 6.66 -13.55
N ILE A 214 31.37 6.13 -12.69
CA ILE A 214 31.90 4.78 -12.78
C ILE A 214 31.28 3.93 -11.69
N ASN A 215 30.60 2.84 -12.05
CA ASN A 215 30.01 1.92 -11.11
C ASN A 215 30.95 0.75 -10.84
N PHE A 216 31.17 0.48 -9.56
CA PHE A 216 31.88 -0.68 -9.02
C PHE A 216 30.83 -1.67 -8.53
N TRP A 217 30.50 -2.63 -9.38
CA TRP A 217 29.57 -3.71 -9.04
C TRP A 217 30.33 -4.94 -8.54
N ARG A 218 30.00 -5.40 -7.34
CA ARG A 218 30.75 -6.46 -6.64
C ARG A 218 29.80 -7.43 -5.94
N PRO A 219 29.99 -8.76 -6.05
CA PRO A 219 29.44 -9.73 -5.11
C PRO A 219 30.04 -9.49 -3.70
N VAL A 220 29.21 -9.42 -2.66
CA VAL A 220 29.66 -9.07 -1.30
C VAL A 220 29.21 -10.11 -0.28
N PRO A 221 29.90 -10.22 0.87
CA PRO A 221 29.44 -11.03 2.00
C PRO A 221 27.96 -10.76 2.39
N PRO A 222 27.21 -11.76 2.86
CA PRO A 222 27.66 -13.09 3.30
C PRO A 222 27.78 -14.13 2.17
N MET A 223 27.78 -13.69 0.90
CA MET A 223 27.94 -14.59 -0.23
C MET A 223 29.28 -15.34 -0.16
N ALA A 224 29.23 -16.67 -0.18
CA ALA A 224 30.42 -17.52 -0.05
C ALA A 224 30.90 -18.11 -1.39
N GLY A 225 29.96 -18.47 -2.26
CA GLY A 225 30.23 -19.03 -3.58
C GLY A 225 30.33 -17.99 -4.68
N PRO A 226 30.74 -18.40 -5.89
CA PRO A 226 30.67 -17.56 -7.08
C PRO A 226 29.20 -17.25 -7.48
N VAL A 227 28.99 -16.16 -8.22
CA VAL A 227 27.66 -15.80 -8.75
C VAL A 227 27.21 -16.81 -9.81
N LYS A 228 26.37 -17.76 -9.39
CA LYS A 228 25.71 -18.75 -10.26
C LYS A 228 24.28 -18.34 -10.61
N ASP A 229 23.53 -17.82 -9.64
CA ASP A 229 22.17 -17.33 -9.86
C ASP A 229 22.12 -15.80 -9.98
N THR A 230 21.44 -15.34 -11.03
CA THR A 230 21.18 -13.92 -11.30
C THR A 230 22.44 -13.05 -11.52
N PRO A 231 23.34 -13.35 -12.47
CA PRO A 231 24.47 -12.47 -12.82
C PRO A 231 24.05 -11.12 -13.43
N LEU A 232 25.02 -10.21 -13.60
CA LEU A 232 24.83 -8.91 -14.24
C LEU A 232 25.31 -8.95 -15.70
N ALA A 233 24.41 -8.66 -16.63
CA ALA A 233 24.73 -8.46 -18.03
C ALA A 233 25.06 -7.00 -18.32
N VAL A 234 26.01 -6.78 -19.24
CA VAL A 234 26.45 -5.48 -19.75
C VAL A 234 26.42 -5.47 -21.28
N CYS A 235 25.96 -4.38 -21.88
CA CYS A 235 25.94 -4.20 -23.33
C CYS A 235 27.17 -3.41 -23.79
N ASP A 236 27.80 -3.84 -24.88
CA ASP A 236 28.88 -3.11 -25.52
C ASP A 236 28.36 -1.80 -26.12
N PRO A 237 28.77 -0.63 -25.60
CA PRO A 237 28.25 0.66 -26.03
C PRO A 237 28.61 1.00 -27.49
N SER A 238 29.68 0.40 -28.05
CA SER A 238 30.05 0.60 -29.46
C SER A 238 29.05 -0.03 -30.44
N THR A 239 28.19 -0.92 -29.95
CA THR A 239 27.16 -1.62 -30.73
C THR A 239 25.76 -1.05 -30.54
N VAL A 240 25.62 -0.03 -29.70
CA VAL A 240 24.35 0.63 -29.42
C VAL A 240 24.22 1.90 -30.25
N LYS A 241 23.16 1.97 -31.07
CA LYS A 241 22.83 3.18 -31.82
C LYS A 241 22.17 4.19 -30.89
N VAL A 242 22.49 5.46 -31.04
CA VAL A 242 21.94 6.53 -30.19
C VAL A 242 20.42 6.65 -30.32
N GLU A 243 19.88 6.31 -31.49
CA GLU A 243 18.44 6.22 -31.78
C GLU A 243 17.70 5.07 -31.08
N ASP A 244 18.44 4.06 -30.59
CA ASP A 244 17.89 2.96 -29.78
C ASP A 244 17.73 3.38 -28.31
N CYS A 245 18.39 4.46 -27.88
CA CYS A 245 18.29 4.98 -26.52
C CYS A 245 16.97 5.73 -26.31
N VAL A 246 16.19 5.28 -25.33
CA VAL A 246 14.88 5.85 -25.00
C VAL A 246 14.98 6.60 -23.67
N PRO A 247 15.01 7.96 -23.68
CA PRO A 247 15.06 8.74 -22.45
C PRO A 247 13.74 8.67 -21.70
N ILE A 248 13.79 8.37 -20.40
CA ILE A 248 12.61 8.21 -19.55
C ILE A 248 12.67 9.07 -18.30
N GLU A 249 11.50 9.34 -17.73
CA GLU A 249 11.38 9.89 -16.38
C GLU A 249 10.88 8.80 -15.43
N MET A 250 11.71 8.45 -14.45
CA MET A 250 11.43 7.38 -13.51
C MET A 250 11.15 7.94 -12.12
N TYR A 251 10.05 7.53 -11.49
CA TYR A 251 9.69 7.93 -10.13
C TYR A 251 9.56 6.71 -9.20
N GLY A 252 9.70 6.95 -7.89
CA GLY A 252 9.56 5.92 -6.85
C GLY A 252 10.87 5.37 -6.30
N PHE A 253 12.00 5.64 -6.96
CA PHE A 253 13.34 5.25 -6.49
C PHE A 253 14.09 6.43 -5.85
N VAL A 254 14.02 7.62 -6.46
CA VAL A 254 14.66 8.85 -5.99
C VAL A 254 13.61 9.95 -5.76
N PRO A 255 13.70 10.75 -4.67
CA PRO A 255 12.82 11.90 -4.46
C PRO A 255 12.88 12.88 -5.64
N GLY A 256 11.73 13.31 -6.15
CA GLY A 256 11.66 14.18 -7.34
C GLY A 256 11.77 13.45 -8.68
N GLY A 257 12.00 12.12 -8.67
CA GLY A 257 12.23 11.30 -9.85
C GLY A 257 13.68 11.34 -10.32
N GLN A 258 14.01 10.50 -11.31
CA GLN A 258 15.31 10.46 -11.97
C GLN A 258 15.12 10.32 -13.47
N ARG A 259 16.07 10.85 -14.25
CA ARG A 259 16.11 10.67 -15.70
C ARG A 259 17.08 9.53 -15.98
N SER A 260 16.58 8.54 -16.71
CA SER A 260 17.29 7.29 -17.02
C SER A 260 17.09 6.96 -18.50
N LEU A 261 17.80 5.96 -19.01
CA LEU A 261 17.60 5.46 -20.37
C LEU A 261 17.07 4.02 -20.33
N LEU A 262 16.13 3.72 -21.22
CA LEU A 262 15.83 2.37 -21.66
C LEU A 262 16.44 2.13 -23.04
N LEU A 263 16.44 0.88 -23.49
CA LEU A 263 17.03 0.49 -24.76
C LEU A 263 15.99 -0.20 -25.64
N LYS A 264 15.89 0.19 -26.92
CA LYS A 264 15.15 -0.57 -27.92
C LYS A 264 15.91 -1.84 -28.26
N GLN A 265 15.19 -2.93 -28.53
CA GLN A 265 15.83 -4.15 -29.00
C GLN A 265 16.43 -3.93 -30.41
N ASN A 266 17.69 -4.32 -30.58
CA ASN A 266 18.35 -4.34 -31.88
C ASN A 266 19.33 -5.53 -31.92
N THR A 267 19.37 -6.27 -33.03
CA THR A 267 20.22 -7.46 -33.21
C THR A 267 21.71 -7.13 -33.30
N ASP A 268 22.07 -5.88 -33.60
CA ASP A 268 23.46 -5.43 -33.65
C ASP A 268 24.09 -5.35 -32.25
N GLN A 269 23.26 -5.25 -31.20
CA GLN A 269 23.69 -5.08 -29.81
C GLN A 269 24.38 -6.33 -29.28
N LYS A 270 25.62 -6.18 -28.80
CA LYS A 270 26.40 -7.28 -28.24
C LYS A 270 26.38 -7.24 -26.71
N TRP A 271 25.96 -8.35 -26.12
CA TRP A 271 25.78 -8.50 -24.68
C TRP A 271 26.79 -9.46 -24.07
N TYR A 272 27.28 -9.09 -22.90
CA TYR A 272 28.31 -9.84 -22.18
C TYR A 272 27.99 -9.95 -20.69
N TYR A 273 28.55 -10.96 -20.02
CA TYR A 273 28.60 -11.06 -18.57
C TYR A 273 29.89 -11.79 -18.15
N TYR A 274 30.21 -11.72 -16.86
CA TYR A 274 31.33 -12.43 -16.26
C TYR A 274 30.80 -13.65 -15.47
N PRO A 275 30.94 -14.89 -15.99
CA PRO A 275 30.46 -16.09 -15.28
C PRO A 275 31.13 -16.28 -13.92
N ASP A 276 30.52 -16.90 -12.93
CA ASP A 276 31.23 -17.33 -11.71
C ASP A 276 32.03 -16.23 -10.99
N MET A 277 31.56 -14.98 -11.05
CA MET A 277 32.24 -13.85 -10.41
C MET A 277 32.23 -14.03 -8.89
N THR A 278 33.36 -13.81 -8.23
CA THR A 278 33.53 -13.99 -6.77
C THR A 278 33.58 -12.66 -6.03
N THR A 279 33.64 -12.70 -4.69
CA THR A 279 33.80 -11.52 -3.83
C THR A 279 35.15 -10.82 -3.98
N ASP A 280 36.12 -11.48 -4.63
CA ASP A 280 37.49 -10.99 -4.88
C ASP A 280 37.60 -10.30 -6.25
N GLU A 281 36.48 -10.11 -6.94
CA GLU A 281 36.40 -9.47 -8.23
C GLU A 281 35.44 -8.28 -8.17
N VAL A 282 35.70 -7.26 -8.98
CA VAL A 282 34.79 -6.11 -9.16
C VAL A 282 34.63 -5.80 -10.64
N LEU A 283 33.37 -5.72 -11.07
CA LEU A 283 32.99 -5.32 -12.40
C LEU A 283 32.86 -3.80 -12.41
N VAL A 284 33.72 -3.16 -13.18
CA VAL A 284 33.74 -1.71 -13.33
C VAL A 284 33.09 -1.36 -14.66
N PHE A 285 32.09 -0.46 -14.66
CA PHE A 285 31.46 -0.01 -15.90
C PHE A 285 30.97 1.44 -15.82
N ARG A 286 30.92 2.08 -16.99
CA ARG A 286 30.55 3.50 -17.11
C ARG A 286 29.03 3.69 -17.17
N GLN A 287 28.46 4.37 -16.18
CA GLN A 287 27.02 4.64 -16.09
C GLN A 287 26.62 6.00 -16.65
N PHE A 288 27.52 6.98 -16.59
CA PHE A 288 27.36 8.29 -17.20
C PHE A 288 28.69 8.74 -17.79
N HIS A 289 28.64 9.47 -18.90
CA HIS A 289 29.81 10.04 -19.54
C HIS A 289 29.45 11.34 -20.25
N TYR A 290 30.17 12.39 -19.90
CA TYR A 290 30.16 13.68 -20.55
C TYR A 290 31.61 14.02 -20.92
N GLU A 291 31.81 14.40 -22.18
CA GLU A 291 33.10 14.83 -22.70
C GLU A 291 32.92 16.19 -23.36
N ARG A 292 33.72 17.16 -22.93
CA ARG A 292 33.56 18.54 -23.39
C ARG A 292 34.13 18.71 -24.80
N GLY A 293 33.39 19.42 -25.65
CA GLY A 293 33.73 19.60 -27.06
C GLY A 293 33.14 18.53 -27.98
N VAL A 294 32.48 17.50 -27.44
CA VAL A 294 31.66 16.58 -28.23
C VAL A 294 30.27 17.19 -28.37
N GLN A 295 29.90 17.60 -29.59
CA GLN A 295 28.58 18.21 -29.85
C GLN A 295 27.44 17.21 -29.66
N ALA A 296 26.32 17.70 -29.12
CA ALA A 296 25.07 16.98 -29.04
C ALA A 296 24.24 17.16 -30.34
N PRO A 297 23.52 16.14 -30.82
CA PRO A 297 23.39 14.81 -30.23
C PRO A 297 24.67 13.99 -30.43
N TYR A 298 25.02 13.17 -29.44
CA TYR A 298 26.19 12.31 -29.54
C TYR A 298 26.05 11.36 -30.74
N SER A 299 27.16 11.11 -31.44
CA SER A 299 27.21 10.15 -32.54
C SER A 299 27.33 8.69 -32.06
N ARG A 300 27.81 8.50 -30.82
CA ARG A 300 27.95 7.20 -30.16
C ARG A 300 27.71 7.36 -28.67
N ILE A 301 27.19 6.30 -28.02
CA ILE A 301 27.18 6.23 -26.57
C ILE A 301 28.49 5.64 -26.04
N LYS A 302 28.90 6.07 -24.84
CA LYS A 302 30.03 5.49 -24.08
C LYS A 302 29.56 4.84 -22.77
N THR A 303 28.25 4.84 -22.53
CA THR A 303 27.61 4.40 -21.30
C THR A 303 27.07 2.97 -21.47
N VAL A 304 27.22 2.15 -20.44
CA VAL A 304 26.94 0.71 -20.49
C VAL A 304 25.55 0.39 -19.97
N PHE A 305 24.64 -0.02 -20.86
CA PHE A 305 23.36 -0.60 -20.45
C PHE A 305 23.59 -1.92 -19.72
N HIS A 306 22.81 -2.16 -18.68
CA HIS A 306 22.96 -3.35 -17.86
C HIS A 306 21.62 -3.87 -17.33
N THR A 307 21.61 -5.14 -16.92
CA THR A 307 20.46 -5.78 -16.27
C THR A 307 20.88 -7.03 -15.53
N ALA A 308 20.17 -7.36 -14.46
CA ALA A 308 20.19 -8.72 -13.94
C ALA A 308 19.42 -9.67 -14.89
N PHE A 309 19.86 -10.91 -15.04
CA PHE A 309 19.13 -11.93 -15.79
C PHE A 309 19.22 -13.29 -15.09
N LYS A 310 18.23 -14.16 -15.30
CA LYS A 310 18.27 -15.53 -14.77
C LYS A 310 19.14 -16.39 -15.68
N HIS A 311 20.23 -16.93 -15.12
CA HIS A 311 21.14 -17.80 -15.84
C HIS A 311 20.50 -19.16 -16.09
N ARG A 312 20.61 -19.72 -17.30
CA ARG A 312 19.91 -20.97 -17.66
C ARG A 312 20.39 -22.17 -16.85
N ALA A 313 21.67 -22.18 -16.49
CA ALA A 313 22.26 -23.25 -15.71
C ALA A 313 22.06 -23.09 -14.19
N SER A 314 21.38 -22.02 -13.72
CA SER A 314 21.17 -21.86 -12.28
C SER A 314 20.14 -22.85 -11.74
N SER A 315 20.43 -23.37 -10.54
CA SER A 315 19.60 -24.30 -9.78
C SER A 315 18.85 -23.55 -8.67
N PRO A 316 17.65 -24.01 -8.25
CA PRO A 316 17.00 -23.49 -7.04
C PRO A 316 17.83 -23.64 -5.75
N HIS A 317 18.85 -24.51 -5.76
CA HIS A 317 19.79 -24.72 -4.66
C HIS A 317 21.03 -23.82 -4.71
N ASP A 318 21.23 -23.08 -5.82
CA ASP A 318 22.35 -22.14 -5.90
C ASP A 318 22.16 -21.00 -4.92
N GLU A 319 23.28 -20.52 -4.37
CA GLU A 319 23.29 -19.39 -3.45
C GLU A 319 22.70 -18.13 -4.12
N ALA A 320 21.76 -17.48 -3.43
CA ALA A 320 21.19 -16.23 -3.89
C ALA A 320 22.23 -15.10 -3.81
N ARG A 321 22.49 -14.46 -4.95
CA ARG A 321 23.48 -13.37 -5.07
C ARG A 321 23.27 -12.24 -4.06
N SER A 322 24.28 -11.96 -3.25
CA SER A 322 24.40 -10.67 -2.53
C SER A 322 25.43 -9.79 -3.23
N SER A 323 25.06 -8.57 -3.61
CA SER A 323 25.95 -7.67 -4.36
C SER A 323 25.81 -6.21 -3.92
N SER A 324 26.84 -5.42 -4.17
CA SER A 324 26.89 -3.98 -3.94
C SER A 324 27.21 -3.22 -5.23
N GLU A 325 26.67 -2.01 -5.35
CA GLU A 325 26.97 -1.03 -6.40
C GLU A 325 27.48 0.25 -5.73
N TYR A 326 28.71 0.64 -6.04
CA TYR A 326 29.30 1.89 -5.58
C TYR A 326 29.63 2.79 -6.77
N ARG A 327 28.96 3.95 -6.84
CA ARG A 327 28.94 4.81 -8.04
C ARG A 327 29.80 6.05 -7.78
N VAL A 328 30.96 6.11 -8.38
CA VAL A 328 31.96 7.15 -8.13
C VAL A 328 31.94 8.18 -9.24
N GLY A 329 31.92 9.47 -8.89
CA GLY A 329 32.05 10.57 -9.83
C GLY A 329 33.53 10.81 -10.16
N VAL A 330 33.86 11.02 -11.44
CA VAL A 330 35.25 11.24 -11.88
C VAL A 330 35.29 12.46 -12.80
N TRP A 331 36.01 13.49 -12.38
CA TRP A 331 36.28 14.68 -13.17
C TRP A 331 37.60 14.54 -13.92
N MET A 332 37.58 14.93 -15.19
CA MET A 332 38.75 14.97 -16.06
C MET A 332 39.04 16.44 -16.37
N TYR A 333 40.26 16.93 -16.13
CA TYR A 333 40.67 18.28 -16.55
C TYR A 333 41.29 18.23 -17.96
N ARG A 334 41.19 19.35 -18.69
CA ARG A 334 41.91 19.50 -19.96
C ARG A 334 43.41 19.59 -19.69
N PRO A 335 44.26 18.98 -20.53
CA PRO A 335 45.67 19.31 -20.55
C PRO A 335 45.81 20.80 -20.92
N HIS A 336 46.52 21.59 -20.10
CA HIS A 336 46.78 23.00 -20.39
C HIS A 336 47.53 23.13 -21.73
N GLY A 337 46.87 23.66 -22.76
CA GLY A 337 47.45 23.82 -24.09
C GLY A 337 46.50 24.22 -25.22
N PHE A 338 45.43 24.98 -24.96
CA PHE A 338 44.48 25.40 -26.00
C PHE A 338 44.45 26.93 -26.17
N SER A 339 44.63 27.37 -27.42
CA SER A 339 44.62 28.78 -27.85
C SER A 339 43.23 29.43 -27.69
N LEU A 340 43.22 30.66 -27.15
CA LEU A 340 42.07 31.53 -26.92
C LEU A 340 41.23 31.83 -28.19
N GLU A 341 41.79 31.66 -29.39
CA GLU A 341 41.06 31.91 -30.64
C GLU A 341 39.99 30.85 -30.94
N ALA A 342 40.22 29.57 -30.62
CA ALA A 342 39.25 28.50 -30.86
C ALA A 342 38.07 28.51 -29.85
N ALA A 343 38.25 29.14 -28.68
CA ALA A 343 37.23 29.26 -27.65
C ALA A 343 36.17 30.32 -28.01
N ARG A 344 36.58 31.38 -28.71
CA ARG A 344 35.69 32.51 -29.07
C ARG A 344 34.58 32.12 -30.05
N GLU A 345 34.84 31.19 -30.97
CA GLU A 345 33.81 30.73 -31.93
C GLU A 345 32.80 29.75 -31.31
N ASN A 346 33.21 28.92 -30.35
CA ASN A 346 32.34 27.91 -29.72
C ASN A 346 31.40 28.49 -28.65
N ILE A 347 31.84 29.49 -27.89
CA ILE A 347 31.03 30.10 -26.81
C ILE A 347 29.79 30.81 -27.39
N ALA A 348 29.90 31.45 -28.56
CA ALA A 348 28.78 32.09 -29.22
C ALA A 348 27.73 31.06 -29.71
N ALA A 349 28.17 29.90 -30.19
CA ALA A 349 27.29 28.82 -30.65
C ALA A 349 26.57 28.15 -29.48
N ASP A 350 27.28 27.85 -28.39
CA ASP A 350 26.72 27.17 -27.21
C ASP A 350 25.69 28.05 -26.47
N PHE A 351 25.94 29.36 -26.36
CA PHE A 351 24.99 30.30 -25.73
C PHE A 351 23.69 30.43 -26.55
N LEU A 352 23.80 30.44 -27.89
CA LEU A 352 22.66 30.45 -28.80
C LEU A 352 21.83 29.17 -28.67
N VAL A 353 22.46 27.99 -28.57
CA VAL A 353 21.76 26.71 -28.42
C VAL A 353 21.01 26.63 -27.07
N VAL A 354 21.63 27.10 -25.98
CA VAL A 354 20.99 27.14 -24.65
C VAL A 354 19.80 28.10 -24.65
N HIS A 355 19.93 29.27 -25.26
CA HIS A 355 18.85 30.26 -25.34
C HIS A 355 17.67 29.76 -26.20
N GLN A 356 17.96 29.11 -27.34
CA GLN A 356 16.94 28.56 -28.23
C GLN A 356 16.19 27.40 -27.57
N ARG A 357 16.89 26.52 -26.83
CA ARG A 357 16.26 25.41 -26.08
C ARG A 357 15.40 25.88 -24.90
N LYS A 358 15.77 27.00 -24.25
CA LYS A 358 15.05 27.51 -23.08
C LYS A 358 13.83 28.36 -23.44
N TYR A 359 13.87 29.08 -24.56
CA TYR A 359 12.84 30.08 -24.91
C TYR A 359 12.17 29.87 -26.28
N GLY A 360 12.55 28.86 -27.06
CA GLY A 360 11.87 28.48 -28.30
C GLY A 360 11.98 29.49 -29.45
N ARG A 361 12.88 30.47 -29.37
CA ARG A 361 13.13 31.49 -30.41
C ARG A 361 14.63 31.74 -30.58
N SER A 362 15.08 31.97 -31.82
CA SER A 362 16.40 32.57 -32.06
C SER A 362 16.37 34.06 -31.66
N PRO A 363 17.42 34.61 -31.03
CA PRO A 363 17.57 36.04 -30.90
C PRO A 363 17.68 36.68 -32.29
N ALA A 364 17.13 37.88 -32.47
CA ALA A 364 17.33 38.65 -33.69
C ALA A 364 18.83 38.95 -33.86
N LEU A 365 19.41 38.59 -35.02
CA LEU A 365 20.77 38.95 -35.39
C LEU A 365 20.88 40.48 -35.48
N GLY A 366 21.37 41.09 -34.41
CA GLY A 366 21.51 42.54 -34.35
C GLY A 366 21.86 43.02 -32.95
N THR A 367 22.89 42.44 -32.34
CA THR A 367 23.78 43.05 -31.33
C THR A 367 24.67 41.93 -30.77
N ALA A 368 25.94 41.93 -31.15
CA ALA A 368 26.94 41.16 -30.44
C ALA A 368 27.10 41.77 -29.03
N PRO A 369 27.14 40.98 -27.94
CA PRO A 369 27.51 41.53 -26.64
C PRO A 369 29.01 41.79 -26.66
N SER A 370 29.38 43.06 -26.52
CA SER A 370 30.72 43.48 -26.13
C SER A 370 31.10 42.78 -24.82
N ILE A 371 32.26 42.12 -24.84
CA ILE A 371 32.96 41.62 -23.66
C ILE A 371 33.07 42.77 -22.65
N VAL A 372 32.30 42.69 -21.56
CA VAL A 372 32.49 43.57 -20.40
C VAL A 372 33.58 42.92 -19.56
N THR A 373 34.77 43.51 -19.69
CA THR A 373 35.89 43.38 -18.77
C THR A 373 35.44 43.58 -17.32
N THR A 374 36.03 42.81 -16.42
CA THR A 374 36.03 43.00 -14.96
C THR A 374 35.93 44.48 -14.57
N ASP A 375 34.73 44.93 -14.15
CA ASP A 375 34.52 46.09 -13.24
C ASP A 375 33.03 46.45 -12.98
N VAL A 376 32.03 45.75 -13.53
CA VAL A 376 30.60 46.03 -13.25
C VAL A 376 29.96 44.95 -12.37
N LEU A 377 30.46 44.81 -11.14
CA LEU A 377 29.75 44.20 -9.98
C LEU A 377 30.11 44.96 -8.69
N ARG A 378 30.16 46.30 -8.80
CA ARG A 378 30.45 47.18 -7.67
C ARG A 378 29.60 48.46 -7.71
N GLN A 379 28.32 48.34 -8.06
CA GLN A 379 27.33 49.41 -7.91
C GLN A 379 25.93 48.84 -8.11
N ASP A 380 25.44 48.11 -7.10
CA ASP A 380 23.99 47.89 -6.85
C ASP A 380 23.72 47.51 -5.37
N PHE A 381 24.63 47.91 -4.48
CA PHE A 381 24.41 47.93 -3.03
C PHE A 381 24.58 49.37 -2.53
N ALA A 382 23.63 50.22 -2.87
CA ALA A 382 23.39 51.48 -2.18
C ALA A 382 21.93 51.91 -2.41
N ASP A 383 21.29 52.29 -1.32
CA ASP A 383 19.99 52.99 -1.23
C ASP A 383 18.70 52.19 -1.47
N HIS A 384 18.28 51.49 -0.41
CA HIS A 384 16.96 51.77 0.20
C HIS A 384 16.94 51.32 1.68
N THR A 385 17.14 52.30 2.57
CA THR A 385 16.95 52.25 4.02
C THR A 385 15.53 52.69 4.42
N TYR A 386 14.84 51.91 5.27
CA TYR A 386 13.75 52.29 6.21
C TYR A 386 13.50 51.06 7.11
N GLU A 387 13.39 51.05 8.44
CA GLU A 387 13.65 51.96 9.54
C GLU A 387 13.89 51.05 10.77
N ARG A 388 14.97 51.28 11.54
CA ARG A 388 15.14 50.72 12.89
C ARG A 388 14.78 51.82 13.89
N LYS A 389 13.88 51.52 14.83
CA LYS A 389 13.86 52.18 16.15
C LYS A 389 14.25 51.16 17.21
N ALA A 390 15.29 51.52 17.94
CA ALA A 390 15.79 50.86 19.13
C ALA A 390 14.91 51.19 20.36
N PHE A 391 14.87 50.28 21.33
CA PHE A 391 15.01 50.63 22.74
C PHE A 391 15.64 49.46 23.53
N VAL A 392 16.89 49.71 23.95
CA VAL A 392 17.69 49.33 25.15
C VAL A 392 16.82 48.96 26.38
N SER A 393 17.14 48.14 27.40
CA SER A 393 18.30 47.43 28.04
C SER A 393 17.68 46.30 28.92
N GLY A 394 18.35 45.36 29.59
CA GLY A 394 19.75 45.11 29.97
C GLY A 394 19.94 43.61 30.34
N THR A 395 21.13 43.02 30.16
CA THR A 395 22.11 42.65 31.23
C THR A 395 21.54 41.78 32.36
N ALA A 396 22.12 40.66 32.83
CA ALA A 396 23.33 39.91 32.52
C ALA A 396 23.32 38.56 33.30
N ALA A 397 24.03 37.56 32.76
CA ALA A 397 24.91 36.54 33.40
C ALA A 397 24.55 35.68 34.64
N ALA A 398 24.98 34.40 34.51
CA ALA A 398 25.60 33.48 35.50
C ALA A 398 24.68 32.70 36.48
N VAL A 399 24.95 31.50 37.03
CA VAL A 399 25.87 30.33 36.87
C VAL A 399 25.43 29.31 37.97
N THR A 400 25.13 28.05 37.60
CA THR A 400 25.25 26.75 38.36
C THR A 400 24.50 26.52 39.72
N PRO A 401 24.62 25.37 40.45
CA PRO A 401 23.54 24.37 40.65
C PRO A 401 23.28 23.96 42.15
N VAL A 402 22.45 22.90 42.38
CA VAL A 402 22.28 22.15 43.68
C VAL A 402 21.42 22.93 44.71
N GLU A 403 20.50 22.42 45.55
CA GLU A 403 20.37 21.21 46.38
C GLU A 403 18.91 21.04 46.90
N HIS A 404 18.63 19.90 47.54
CA HIS A 404 17.37 19.49 48.19
C HIS A 404 17.00 20.25 49.48
N ILE A 405 15.73 20.09 49.91
CA ILE A 405 15.10 20.05 51.26
C ILE A 405 13.83 20.94 51.28
N GLY A 406 12.62 20.38 51.38
CA GLY A 406 11.89 20.31 52.65
C GLY A 406 10.36 20.42 52.42
N GLU A 407 9.59 19.91 53.38
CA GLU A 407 8.19 19.43 53.31
C GLU A 407 7.05 20.48 53.27
N ALA A 408 5.85 19.93 53.03
CA ALA A 408 4.53 20.31 53.54
C ALA A 408 3.64 21.29 52.73
N GLY A 409 2.62 20.69 52.10
CA GLY A 409 1.20 21.05 52.23
C GLY A 409 0.72 22.43 51.76
N GLN A 410 0.09 22.48 50.58
CA GLN A 410 -1.10 23.32 50.34
C GLN A 410 -1.83 22.89 49.06
N GLU A 411 -3.15 22.77 49.15
CA GLU A 411 -4.07 22.65 48.02
C GLU A 411 -3.84 23.79 47.03
N VAL A 412 -3.61 23.44 45.76
CA VAL A 412 -3.56 24.42 44.66
C VAL A 412 -4.60 24.02 43.62
N ASP A 413 -5.57 24.92 43.44
CA ASP A 413 -6.61 24.93 42.42
C ASP A 413 -6.06 24.55 41.03
N LEU A 414 -6.71 23.58 40.39
CA LEU A 414 -6.46 23.24 38.99
C LEU A 414 -6.91 24.40 38.08
N PRO A 415 -6.07 24.86 37.13
CA PRO A 415 -6.47 25.89 36.19
C PRO A 415 -7.56 25.37 35.24
N SER A 416 -8.49 26.26 34.91
CA SER A 416 -9.60 25.99 33.99
C SER A 416 -9.12 25.44 32.64
N PRO A 417 -9.84 24.49 32.03
CA PRO A 417 -9.46 23.93 30.74
C PRO A 417 -9.65 24.98 29.64
N GLY A 418 -8.60 25.20 28.85
CA GLY A 418 -8.58 26.15 27.74
C GLY A 418 -9.60 25.87 26.62
N PRO A 419 -9.71 26.78 25.64
CA PRO A 419 -10.87 26.96 24.75
C PRO A 419 -11.15 25.83 23.74
N VAL A 420 -10.42 24.71 23.80
CA VAL A 420 -10.60 23.55 22.89
C VAL A 420 -11.68 22.57 23.40
N THR A 421 -12.03 22.60 24.69
CA THR A 421 -13.10 21.73 25.25
C THR A 421 -14.52 22.26 25.02
N SER A 422 -14.69 23.53 24.65
CA SER A 422 -16.00 24.20 24.59
C SER A 422 -16.83 23.79 23.37
N LYS A 423 -16.19 23.55 22.21
CA LYS A 423 -16.90 23.19 20.97
C LYS A 423 -17.39 21.73 20.95
N LEU A 424 -16.68 20.82 21.64
CA LEU A 424 -17.12 19.44 21.80
C LEU A 424 -18.24 19.33 22.85
N LYS A 425 -18.19 20.15 23.92
CA LYS A 425 -19.27 20.29 24.90
C LYS A 425 -20.56 20.79 24.27
N VAL A 426 -20.52 21.74 23.33
CA VAL A 426 -21.75 22.24 22.66
C VAL A 426 -22.40 21.15 21.79
N LEU A 427 -21.62 20.30 21.10
CA LEU A 427 -22.18 19.18 20.32
C LEU A 427 -22.73 18.06 21.22
N LEU A 428 -22.13 17.82 22.40
CA LEU A 428 -22.59 16.84 23.39
C LEU A 428 -23.79 17.35 24.23
N LEU A 429 -23.82 18.63 24.59
CA LEU A 429 -24.95 19.27 25.29
C LEU A 429 -26.20 19.37 24.40
N LEU A 430 -26.03 19.49 23.08
CA LEU A 430 -27.15 19.39 22.11
C LEU A 430 -27.77 17.98 22.05
N ILE A 431 -27.13 16.97 22.64
CA ILE A 431 -27.62 15.58 22.77
C ILE A 431 -28.16 15.32 24.19
N GLU A 432 -27.81 16.16 25.17
CA GLU A 432 -28.15 15.96 26.60
C GLU A 432 -29.49 16.58 27.02
N PHE A 433 -30.22 17.22 26.10
CA PHE A 433 -31.52 17.87 26.37
C PHE A 433 -32.75 16.96 26.20
N GLU A 434 -32.58 15.64 26.03
CA GLU A 434 -33.70 14.67 26.09
C GLU A 434 -33.63 13.83 27.38
N ARG A 435 -34.03 14.46 28.47
CA ARG A 435 -34.76 13.78 29.55
C ARG A 435 -36.15 14.40 29.49
N ILE A 436 -37.21 13.56 29.46
CA ILE A 436 -38.63 13.83 29.13
C ILE A 436 -38.88 13.55 27.63
N ASP A 437 -39.54 12.49 27.15
CA ASP A 437 -40.56 11.60 27.72
C ASP A 437 -40.33 10.13 27.36
N GLY A 438 -40.57 9.26 28.35
CA GLY A 438 -40.73 7.83 28.14
C GLY A 438 -42.11 7.51 27.61
N SER A 439 -42.15 6.70 26.54
CA SER A 439 -43.19 5.70 26.19
C SER A 439 -43.35 5.57 24.67
N THR A 440 -42.45 4.82 24.05
CA THR A 440 -42.87 3.96 22.95
C THR A 440 -42.64 2.54 23.42
N GLN A 441 -43.61 2.02 24.16
CA GLN A 441 -43.71 0.60 24.45
C GLN A 441 -43.57 -0.16 23.13
N LEU A 442 -42.53 -0.99 23.04
CA LEU A 442 -42.53 -2.14 22.15
C LEU A 442 -43.78 -2.94 22.50
N ALA A 443 -44.78 -2.92 21.62
CA ALA A 443 -46.02 -3.67 21.81
C ALA A 443 -45.67 -5.16 21.99
N GLN A 444 -45.74 -5.63 23.23
CA GLN A 444 -45.83 -7.05 23.54
C GLN A 444 -47.22 -7.52 23.07
N ALA A 445 -47.24 -8.48 22.15
CA ALA A 445 -48.48 -9.16 21.81
C ALA A 445 -48.96 -9.97 23.03
N PRO A 446 -50.23 -9.85 23.47
CA PRO A 446 -50.71 -10.61 24.61
C PRO A 446 -50.95 -12.07 24.20
N ALA A 447 -50.50 -12.99 25.06
CA ALA A 447 -50.80 -14.41 24.97
C ALA A 447 -52.26 -14.66 25.38
N GLY A 448 -53.06 -15.23 24.47
CA GLY A 448 -54.42 -15.66 24.73
C GLY A 448 -55.07 -16.31 23.50
N LEU A 449 -55.25 -17.63 23.54
CA LEU A 449 -55.95 -18.42 22.52
C LEU A 449 -57.40 -17.92 22.27
N ARG A 450 -57.81 -17.82 20.99
CA ARG A 450 -58.89 -18.63 20.35
C ARG A 450 -59.31 -18.06 18.97
N SER A 451 -59.27 -18.95 17.97
CA SER A 451 -60.05 -19.04 16.72
C SER A 451 -60.69 -17.78 16.10
N ARG A 452 -60.29 -17.41 14.88
CA ARG A 452 -61.08 -17.50 13.62
C ARG A 452 -60.44 -16.66 12.52
N ASP A 453 -60.20 -17.33 11.40
CA ASP A 453 -59.81 -16.77 10.10
C ASP A 453 -60.74 -15.64 9.66
N SER A 454 -60.15 -14.54 9.14
CA SER A 454 -60.69 -13.57 8.15
C SER A 454 -60.25 -12.11 8.35
N ARG A 455 -59.56 -11.75 9.45
CA ARG A 455 -59.20 -10.34 9.75
C ARG A 455 -57.75 -9.92 9.44
N CYS A 456 -56.97 -10.76 8.74
CA CYS A 456 -55.53 -10.53 8.54
C CYS A 456 -55.18 -9.60 7.35
N ARG A 457 -56.14 -9.18 6.53
CA ARG A 457 -55.90 -8.27 5.39
C ARG A 457 -56.08 -6.78 5.68
N SER A 458 -56.80 -6.41 6.74
CA SER A 458 -57.09 -5.01 7.07
C SER A 458 -56.17 -4.40 8.13
N GLN A 459 -55.45 -5.22 8.91
CA GLN A 459 -54.46 -4.73 9.87
C GLN A 459 -53.09 -4.44 9.24
N SER A 460 -52.72 -5.09 8.13
CA SER A 460 -51.44 -4.81 7.46
C SER A 460 -51.44 -3.44 6.78
N SER A 461 -52.57 -3.01 6.20
CA SER A 461 -52.70 -1.69 5.58
C SER A 461 -52.82 -0.57 6.63
N ALA A 462 -53.52 -0.82 7.74
CA ALA A 462 -53.64 0.16 8.83
C ALA A 462 -52.34 0.38 9.62
N MET A 463 -51.51 -0.67 9.78
CA MET A 463 -50.16 -0.54 10.37
C MET A 463 -49.12 0.07 9.40
N GLU A 464 -49.34 -0.02 8.08
CA GLU A 464 -48.50 0.67 7.09
C GLU A 464 -48.76 2.19 7.06
N GLU A 465 -49.99 2.61 7.39
CA GLU A 465 -50.36 4.02 7.41
C GLU A 465 -50.00 4.76 8.72
N ALA A 466 -49.82 4.02 9.83
CA ALA A 466 -49.48 4.59 11.14
C ALA A 466 -47.99 4.95 11.32
N SER A 467 -47.09 4.60 10.39
CA SER A 467 -45.67 4.96 10.47
C SER A 467 -45.30 6.23 9.67
N ARG A 468 -46.26 7.15 9.46
CA ARG A 468 -46.00 8.48 8.87
C ARG A 468 -45.16 9.32 9.82
N ASP A 469 -43.84 9.11 9.71
CA ASP A 469 -42.72 10.02 9.90
C ASP A 469 -43.02 11.35 10.61
N THR A 470 -43.16 11.29 11.94
CA THR A 470 -43.08 12.45 12.86
C THR A 470 -41.62 12.85 13.12
N THR A 471 -40.74 12.77 12.12
CA THR A 471 -39.36 13.23 12.30
C THR A 471 -39.32 14.75 12.33
N SER A 472 -38.70 15.29 13.38
CA SER A 472 -38.45 16.71 13.50
C SER A 472 -37.67 17.24 12.29
N LEU A 473 -37.83 18.52 11.94
CA LEU A 473 -37.03 19.16 10.87
C LEU A 473 -35.52 18.98 11.10
N ARG A 474 -35.10 18.98 12.38
CA ARG A 474 -33.74 18.67 12.81
C ARG A 474 -33.29 17.28 12.38
N ASP A 475 -34.10 16.25 12.60
CA ASP A 475 -33.76 14.87 12.20
C ASP A 475 -33.70 14.71 10.68
N ARG A 476 -34.57 15.39 9.93
CA ARG A 476 -34.54 15.33 8.46
C ARG A 476 -33.25 15.92 7.87
N LEU A 477 -32.68 16.94 8.53
CA LEU A 477 -31.45 17.60 8.09
C LEU A 477 -30.17 16.92 8.61
N LEU A 478 -30.12 16.56 9.89
CA LEU A 478 -28.89 16.07 10.54
C LEU A 478 -28.70 14.56 10.41
N ARG A 479 -29.79 13.79 10.34
CA ARG A 479 -29.68 12.33 10.36
C ARG A 479 -29.04 11.75 9.10
N PRO A 480 -29.35 12.19 7.86
CA PRO A 480 -28.70 11.63 6.67
C PRO A 480 -27.16 11.73 6.68
N PRO A 481 -26.53 12.88 6.98
CA PRO A 481 -25.06 12.95 7.05
C PRO A 481 -24.50 12.16 8.24
N ILE A 482 -25.18 12.10 9.39
CA ILE A 482 -24.73 11.29 10.53
C ILE A 482 -24.83 9.79 10.24
N TYR A 483 -25.87 9.36 9.53
CA TYR A 483 -26.05 7.99 9.07
C TYR A 483 -24.96 7.62 8.03
N TRP A 484 -24.59 8.54 7.15
CA TRP A 484 -23.44 8.38 6.25
C TRP A 484 -22.11 8.29 7.00
N LEU A 485 -21.89 9.14 8.01
CA LEU A 485 -20.72 9.10 8.88
C LEU A 485 -20.64 7.77 9.66
N PHE A 486 -21.76 7.28 10.21
CA PHE A 486 -21.86 5.99 10.88
C PHE A 486 -21.32 4.87 10.00
N HIS A 487 -21.82 4.75 8.76
CA HIS A 487 -21.38 3.70 7.84
C HIS A 487 -19.93 3.88 7.38
N SER A 488 -19.49 5.12 7.15
CA SER A 488 -18.13 5.43 6.71
C SER A 488 -17.07 5.18 7.80
N TRP A 489 -17.31 5.64 9.03
CA TRP A 489 -16.40 5.46 10.16
C TRP A 489 -16.33 4.01 10.62
N ARG A 490 -17.40 3.22 10.46
CA ARG A 490 -17.35 1.78 10.74
C ARG A 490 -16.35 1.04 9.86
N LEU A 491 -16.13 1.52 8.64
CA LEU A 491 -15.25 0.90 7.66
C LEU A 491 -13.80 1.38 7.75
N PHE A 492 -13.61 2.68 7.98
CA PHE A 492 -12.30 3.33 7.81
C PHE A 492 -11.78 4.03 9.08
N GLY A 493 -12.63 4.16 10.12
CA GLY A 493 -12.39 5.02 11.27
C GLY A 493 -11.96 6.43 10.84
N TYR A 494 -11.09 7.06 11.63
CA TYR A 494 -10.24 8.17 11.20
C TYR A 494 -8.82 7.73 10.83
N GLY A 495 -8.53 6.42 10.86
CA GLY A 495 -7.20 5.87 10.59
C GLY A 495 -6.68 6.25 9.20
N VAL A 496 -7.57 6.39 8.21
CA VAL A 496 -7.22 6.87 6.86
C VAL A 496 -6.80 8.35 6.86
N LEU A 497 -7.27 9.13 7.83
CA LEU A 497 -6.92 10.55 7.97
C LEU A 497 -5.63 10.76 8.78
N ILE A 498 -5.20 9.79 9.59
CA ILE A 498 -4.00 9.93 10.43
C ILE A 498 -2.73 10.13 9.60
N PRO A 499 -2.39 9.30 8.58
CA PRO A 499 -1.20 9.51 7.78
C PRO A 499 -1.13 10.88 7.08
N PRO A 500 -2.17 11.38 6.38
CA PRO A 500 -2.11 12.70 5.78
C PRO A 500 -2.06 13.82 6.83
N LEU A 501 -2.71 13.66 7.99
CA LEU A 501 -2.64 14.62 9.08
C LEU A 501 -1.26 14.64 9.77
N LEU A 502 -0.59 13.48 9.90
CA LEU A 502 0.79 13.41 10.42
C LEU A 502 1.77 14.11 9.47
N VAL A 503 1.51 14.10 8.16
CA VAL A 503 2.31 14.83 7.18
C VAL A 503 2.01 16.34 7.22
N TYR A 504 0.74 16.72 7.33
CA TYR A 504 0.32 18.13 7.25
C TYR A 504 0.46 18.90 8.58
N GLN A 505 0.22 18.22 9.71
CA GLN A 505 0.21 18.78 11.07
C GLN A 505 0.75 17.74 12.08
N PRO A 506 2.05 17.39 12.05
CA PRO A 506 2.61 16.29 12.83
C PRO A 506 2.38 16.43 14.34
N LEU A 507 2.68 17.59 14.92
CA LEU A 507 2.55 17.81 16.36
C LEU A 507 1.10 17.79 16.84
N LYS A 508 0.17 18.40 16.10
CA LYS A 508 -1.27 18.39 16.44
C LYS A 508 -1.87 16.99 16.30
N THR A 509 -1.45 16.26 15.27
CA THR A 509 -1.92 14.89 15.04
C THR A 509 -1.37 13.93 16.09
N LEU A 510 -0.10 14.08 16.47
CA LEU A 510 0.49 13.31 17.57
C LEU A 510 -0.20 13.62 18.91
N ALA A 511 -0.44 14.89 19.22
CA ALA A 511 -1.20 15.29 20.40
C ALA A 511 -2.64 14.72 20.38
N GLY A 512 -3.30 14.72 19.21
CA GLY A 512 -4.61 14.10 19.04
C GLY A 512 -4.61 12.58 19.25
N ILE A 513 -3.58 11.89 18.77
CA ILE A 513 -3.40 10.44 19.01
C ILE A 513 -3.20 10.19 20.51
N VAL A 514 -2.32 10.93 21.18
CA VAL A 514 -2.06 10.80 22.62
C VAL A 514 -3.34 11.06 23.42
N ALA A 515 -4.06 12.16 23.12
CA ALA A 515 -5.33 12.48 23.76
C ALA A 515 -6.38 11.38 23.57
N TYR A 516 -6.50 10.83 22.35
CA TYR A 516 -7.38 9.71 22.09
C TYR A 516 -6.99 8.47 22.89
N THR A 517 -5.70 8.11 22.93
CA THR A 517 -5.23 6.96 23.72
C THR A 517 -5.48 7.10 25.22
N ALA A 518 -5.49 8.32 25.75
CA ALA A 518 -5.83 8.58 27.15
C ALA A 518 -7.34 8.46 27.44
N VAL A 519 -8.20 8.76 26.44
CA VAL A 519 -9.65 8.89 26.63
C VAL A 519 -10.45 7.68 26.14
N HIS A 520 -9.99 6.94 25.13
CA HIS A 520 -10.84 5.96 24.44
C HIS A 520 -11.33 4.77 25.29
N ARG A 521 -10.62 4.47 26.39
CA ARG A 521 -11.03 3.44 27.37
C ARG A 521 -11.89 3.97 28.51
N GLN A 522 -12.11 5.29 28.58
CA GLN A 522 -12.92 5.89 29.62
C GLN A 522 -14.41 5.61 29.38
N ARG A 523 -15.14 5.22 30.44
CA ARG A 523 -16.55 4.82 30.34
C ARG A 523 -17.44 5.92 29.76
N TRP A 524 -17.23 7.16 30.16
CA TRP A 524 -17.99 8.30 29.64
C TRP A 524 -17.79 8.47 28.12
N TRP A 525 -16.57 8.29 27.61
CA TRP A 525 -16.27 8.38 26.18
C TRP A 525 -16.94 7.25 25.40
N GLN A 526 -16.81 6.01 25.87
CA GLN A 526 -17.48 4.85 25.26
C GLN A 526 -18.99 5.04 25.19
N GLN A 527 -19.60 5.60 26.24
CA GLN A 527 -21.03 5.93 26.27
C GLN A 527 -21.39 7.02 25.26
N SER A 528 -20.59 8.09 25.15
CA SER A 528 -20.80 9.15 24.16
C SER A 528 -20.71 8.63 22.72
N VAL A 529 -19.69 7.82 22.42
CA VAL A 529 -19.54 7.16 21.13
C VAL A 529 -20.75 6.26 20.86
N HIS A 530 -21.16 5.43 21.82
CA HIS A 530 -22.31 4.55 21.65
C HIS A 530 -23.61 5.32 21.36
N ARG A 531 -23.87 6.43 22.06
CA ARG A 531 -25.01 7.32 21.79
C ARG A 531 -24.98 7.90 20.37
N PHE A 532 -23.81 8.37 19.94
CA PHE A 532 -23.63 8.92 18.60
C PHE A 532 -23.91 7.86 17.52
N PHE A 533 -23.37 6.65 17.68
CA PHE A 533 -23.63 5.55 16.74
C PHE A 533 -25.09 5.09 16.77
N GLY A 534 -25.73 5.09 17.94
CA GLY A 534 -27.16 4.79 18.07
C GLY A 534 -28.06 5.79 17.34
N TYR A 535 -27.70 7.08 17.35
CA TYR A 535 -28.40 8.09 16.55
C TYR A 535 -28.27 7.81 15.05
N GLY A 536 -27.05 7.48 14.61
CA GLY A 536 -26.69 7.13 13.23
C GLY A 536 -27.06 5.72 12.77
N ALA A 537 -27.65 4.86 13.60
CA ALA A 537 -28.07 3.52 13.21
C ALA A 537 -29.41 3.51 12.46
N SER A 538 -29.70 2.44 11.70
CA SER A 538 -30.97 2.33 10.96
C SER A 538 -32.16 2.09 11.88
N ARG A 539 -33.17 2.96 11.78
CA ARG A 539 -34.47 2.79 12.48
C ARG A 539 -35.36 1.75 11.83
N ARG A 540 -35.07 1.36 10.58
CA ARG A 540 -35.86 0.42 9.80
C ARG A 540 -35.45 -1.04 10.03
N HIS A 541 -34.30 -1.27 10.66
CA HIS A 541 -33.92 -2.59 11.13
C HIS A 541 -34.92 -3.09 12.17
N ARG A 542 -35.38 -4.33 12.01
CA ARG A 542 -36.28 -5.02 12.95
C ARG A 542 -35.61 -6.26 13.51
N PHE A 543 -35.99 -6.63 14.71
CA PHE A 543 -35.58 -7.87 15.35
C PHE A 543 -36.82 -8.69 15.72
N VAL A 544 -36.77 -9.98 15.45
CA VAL A 544 -37.87 -10.92 15.71
C VAL A 544 -37.29 -12.12 16.44
N ASN A 545 -37.81 -12.39 17.63
CA ASN A 545 -37.52 -13.60 18.38
C ASN A 545 -38.84 -14.22 18.80
N GLU A 546 -39.27 -15.23 18.05
CA GLU A 546 -40.50 -15.98 18.31
C GLU A 546 -40.24 -17.21 19.21
N HIS A 547 -38.99 -17.43 19.58
CA HIS A 547 -38.46 -18.64 20.22
C HIS A 547 -37.89 -18.34 21.60
N THR A 548 -38.39 -17.29 22.26
CA THR A 548 -37.99 -16.89 23.61
C THR A 548 -38.32 -17.96 24.66
N ASP A 549 -39.34 -18.77 24.40
CA ASP A 549 -39.79 -19.89 25.23
C ASP A 549 -38.86 -21.10 25.19
N VAL A 550 -38.21 -21.36 24.05
CA VAL A 550 -37.26 -22.47 23.90
C VAL A 550 -35.83 -22.10 24.30
N ILE A 551 -35.49 -20.81 24.34
CA ILE A 551 -34.18 -20.33 24.80
C ILE A 551 -34.24 -20.14 26.32
N LYS A 552 -33.82 -21.17 27.05
CA LYS A 552 -33.86 -21.17 28.52
C LYS A 552 -32.84 -20.23 29.15
N ASP A 553 -33.25 -19.50 30.19
CA ASP A 553 -32.41 -18.47 30.81
C ASP A 553 -31.21 -19.03 31.62
N ASP A 554 -31.39 -20.22 32.17
CA ASP A 554 -30.41 -20.98 32.95
C ASP A 554 -29.35 -21.69 32.09
N LYS A 555 -29.61 -21.88 30.79
CA LYS A 555 -28.68 -22.51 29.84
C LYS A 555 -27.81 -21.47 29.14
N ARG A 556 -26.56 -21.83 28.83
CA ARG A 556 -25.63 -21.03 28.01
C ARG A 556 -25.54 -21.57 26.59
N TYR A 557 -25.43 -20.67 25.62
CA TYR A 557 -25.48 -21.00 24.20
C TYR A 557 -24.30 -20.43 23.42
N LEU A 558 -24.06 -20.97 22.23
CA LEU A 558 -23.23 -20.33 21.21
C LEU A 558 -24.14 -19.60 20.22
N TRP A 559 -24.05 -18.29 20.12
CA TRP A 559 -24.83 -17.55 19.13
C TRP A 559 -24.09 -17.54 17.80
N SER A 560 -24.76 -17.96 16.72
CA SER A 560 -24.20 -17.94 15.36
C SER A 560 -24.98 -16.94 14.52
N LEU A 561 -24.31 -15.88 14.10
CA LEU A 561 -24.90 -14.75 13.39
C LEU A 561 -24.70 -14.92 11.89
N HIS A 562 -25.79 -14.86 11.13
CA HIS A 562 -25.82 -15.10 9.69
C HIS A 562 -26.65 -14.05 8.95
N PRO A 563 -26.37 -13.79 7.66
CA PRO A 563 -25.03 -13.91 7.09
C PRO A 563 -24.09 -12.88 7.75
N HIS A 564 -22.80 -12.92 7.45
CA HIS A 564 -21.84 -11.87 7.79
C HIS A 564 -22.23 -10.55 7.13
N GLY A 565 -22.80 -10.60 5.92
CA GLY A 565 -22.97 -9.40 5.10
C GLY A 565 -21.62 -8.70 4.87
N LEU A 566 -21.63 -7.43 4.51
CA LEU A 566 -20.38 -6.69 4.41
C LEU A 566 -19.81 -6.38 5.80
N LEU A 567 -20.69 -5.96 6.73
CA LEU A 567 -20.34 -5.40 8.03
C LEU A 567 -21.28 -5.85 9.16
N ALA A 568 -21.97 -6.98 9.01
CA ALA A 568 -22.97 -7.50 9.95
C ALA A 568 -23.96 -6.44 10.46
N ASP A 569 -24.45 -5.63 9.51
CA ASP A 569 -25.25 -4.42 9.74
C ASP A 569 -26.48 -4.60 10.64
N GLY A 570 -27.16 -5.74 10.55
CA GLY A 570 -28.32 -6.02 11.38
C GLY A 570 -27.95 -6.03 12.86
N TRP A 571 -26.94 -6.81 13.22
CA TRP A 571 -26.46 -6.93 14.59
C TRP A 571 -25.86 -5.63 15.14
N HIS A 572 -25.11 -4.91 14.32
CA HIS A 572 -24.59 -3.60 14.71
C HIS A 572 -25.70 -2.60 14.98
N SER A 573 -26.74 -2.58 14.12
CA SER A 573 -27.88 -1.68 14.31
C SER A 573 -28.69 -2.02 15.56
N LEU A 574 -28.82 -3.31 15.88
CA LEU A 574 -29.47 -3.76 17.13
C LEU A 574 -28.72 -3.24 18.36
N ILE A 575 -27.41 -3.42 18.37
CA ILE A 575 -26.51 -3.02 19.46
C ILE A 575 -26.50 -1.51 19.62
N ALA A 576 -26.17 -0.78 18.56
CA ALA A 576 -25.97 0.66 18.61
C ALA A 576 -27.25 1.40 19.05
N ARG A 577 -28.43 0.89 18.68
CA ARG A 577 -29.72 1.50 19.03
C ARG A 577 -30.09 1.36 20.49
N ASN A 578 -29.43 0.50 21.25
CA ASN A 578 -29.78 0.27 22.63
C ASN A 578 -28.58 0.43 23.55
N LEU A 579 -28.58 1.54 24.30
CA LEU A 579 -27.51 1.93 25.22
C LEU A 579 -27.25 0.94 26.35
N GLU A 580 -28.27 0.17 26.74
CA GLU A 580 -28.20 -0.84 27.79
C GLU A 580 -27.60 -2.16 27.30
N SER A 581 -27.45 -2.35 25.99
CA SER A 581 -26.85 -3.56 25.40
C SER A 581 -25.47 -3.91 25.97
N PHE A 582 -24.76 -2.91 26.49
CA PHE A 582 -23.42 -3.06 27.08
C PHE A 582 -23.29 -2.37 28.44
N ALA A 583 -24.40 -1.94 29.06
CA ALA A 583 -24.39 -1.36 30.40
C ALA A 583 -23.98 -2.43 31.43
N ASP A 584 -23.20 -2.03 32.44
CA ASP A 584 -22.65 -2.97 33.43
C ASP A 584 -23.76 -3.74 34.19
N SER A 585 -24.94 -3.13 34.35
CA SER A 585 -26.14 -3.72 34.96
C SER A 585 -27.22 -4.19 33.96
N GLY A 586 -26.98 -4.07 32.64
CA GLY A 586 -27.97 -4.38 31.61
C GLY A 586 -28.09 -5.88 31.30
N LYS A 587 -29.26 -6.31 30.80
CA LYS A 587 -29.49 -7.69 30.31
C LYS A 587 -29.02 -7.92 28.86
N GLY A 588 -28.14 -7.07 28.32
CA GLY A 588 -27.77 -7.10 26.90
C GLY A 588 -28.87 -6.54 25.99
N PRO A 589 -28.78 -6.73 24.66
CA PRO A 589 -29.75 -6.17 23.72
C PRO A 589 -31.17 -6.65 24.06
N PRO A 590 -32.18 -5.77 24.26
CA PRO A 590 -33.47 -6.19 24.81
C PRO A 590 -34.21 -7.25 23.99
N ALA A 591 -33.98 -7.26 22.68
CA ALA A 591 -34.61 -8.21 21.78
C ALA A 591 -34.01 -9.63 21.92
N VAL A 592 -32.79 -9.73 22.43
CA VAL A 592 -32.09 -10.98 22.80
C VAL A 592 -32.39 -11.34 24.26
N GLY A 593 -32.43 -10.33 25.14
CA GLY A 593 -32.69 -10.50 26.58
C GLY A 593 -31.53 -11.08 27.38
N ARG A 594 -30.33 -11.19 26.78
CA ARG A 594 -29.13 -11.79 27.38
C ARG A 594 -27.87 -11.01 27.02
N LYS A 595 -26.88 -11.02 27.90
CA LYS A 595 -25.55 -10.44 27.62
C LYS A 595 -24.84 -11.27 26.57
N ILE A 596 -24.31 -10.60 25.55
CA ILE A 596 -23.59 -11.23 24.45
C ILE A 596 -22.19 -10.65 24.34
N ALA A 597 -21.20 -11.55 24.22
CA ALA A 597 -19.84 -11.19 23.85
C ALA A 597 -19.60 -11.48 22.37
N LEU A 598 -19.28 -10.44 21.60
CA LEU A 598 -19.04 -10.57 20.18
C LEU A 598 -17.62 -11.06 19.89
N CYS A 599 -17.53 -12.17 19.16
CA CYS A 599 -16.28 -12.84 18.81
C CYS A 599 -15.93 -12.54 17.34
N PHE A 600 -15.04 -11.58 17.11
CA PHE A 600 -14.66 -11.07 15.78
C PHE A 600 -13.17 -11.30 15.45
N ALA A 601 -12.74 -10.76 14.31
CA ALA A 601 -11.31 -10.65 14.00
C ALA A 601 -10.64 -9.66 14.98
N PRO A 602 -9.46 -9.97 15.55
CA PRO A 602 -8.78 -9.12 16.53
C PRO A 602 -8.55 -7.67 16.07
N VAL A 603 -8.37 -7.46 14.76
CA VAL A 603 -8.19 -6.12 14.16
C VAL A 603 -9.33 -5.16 14.51
N ILE A 604 -10.56 -5.65 14.66
CA ILE A 604 -11.75 -4.84 14.99
C ILE A 604 -11.63 -4.21 16.38
N GLN A 605 -10.92 -4.86 17.31
CA GLN A 605 -10.64 -4.32 18.64
C GLN A 605 -9.65 -3.15 18.62
N HIS A 606 -9.01 -2.90 17.48
CA HIS A 606 -8.03 -1.82 17.31
C HIS A 606 -8.52 -0.74 16.35
N VAL A 607 -9.71 -0.90 15.74
CA VAL A 607 -10.29 0.14 14.87
C VAL A 607 -10.83 1.26 15.76
N PRO A 608 -10.28 2.48 15.67
CA PRO A 608 -10.72 3.56 16.54
C PRO A 608 -12.18 3.95 16.28
N VAL A 609 -12.88 4.38 17.34
CA VAL A 609 -14.33 4.66 17.39
C VAL A 609 -15.21 3.40 17.31
N HIS A 610 -14.79 2.39 16.55
CA HIS A 610 -15.53 1.15 16.39
C HIS A 610 -15.37 0.21 17.60
N GLN A 611 -14.17 0.11 18.18
CA GLN A 611 -13.92 -0.70 19.38
C GLN A 611 -14.76 -0.24 20.58
N GLU A 612 -14.97 1.07 20.75
CA GLU A 612 -15.68 1.66 21.87
C GLU A 612 -17.17 1.31 21.90
N MET A 613 -17.73 0.91 20.74
CA MET A 613 -19.11 0.47 20.62
C MET A 613 -19.38 -0.83 21.40
N TYR A 614 -18.37 -1.71 21.54
CA TYR A 614 -18.52 -3.03 22.17
C TYR A 614 -17.94 -3.12 23.57
N ARG A 615 -17.23 -2.08 24.03
CA ARG A 615 -16.57 -2.04 25.34
C ARG A 615 -15.70 -3.30 25.56
N ASP A 616 -15.83 -3.94 26.72
CA ASP A 616 -15.06 -5.13 27.10
C ASP A 616 -15.70 -6.45 26.61
N LEU A 617 -16.86 -6.38 25.92
CA LEU A 617 -17.64 -7.52 25.44
C LEU A 617 -17.35 -7.85 23.96
N CYS A 618 -16.12 -7.62 23.53
CA CYS A 618 -15.61 -7.99 22.20
C CYS A 618 -14.29 -8.74 22.33
N THR A 619 -14.17 -9.90 21.67
CA THR A 619 -12.97 -10.76 21.74
C THR A 619 -12.65 -11.42 20.40
N SER A 620 -11.57 -12.21 20.35
CA SER A 620 -11.25 -12.99 19.15
C SER A 620 -12.20 -14.19 18.98
N ALA A 621 -12.42 -14.62 17.74
CA ALA A 621 -13.16 -15.85 17.45
C ALA A 621 -12.37 -17.15 17.72
N SER A 622 -11.34 -17.11 18.58
CA SER A 622 -10.57 -18.30 18.96
C SER A 622 -11.34 -19.17 19.95
N ARG A 623 -11.06 -20.49 19.94
CA ARG A 623 -11.64 -21.43 20.91
C ARG A 623 -11.42 -20.95 22.35
N ARG A 624 -10.20 -20.54 22.68
CA ARG A 624 -9.82 -20.10 24.03
C ARG A 624 -10.73 -18.98 24.53
N ASP A 625 -10.99 -17.99 23.68
CA ASP A 625 -11.75 -16.81 24.08
C ASP A 625 -13.26 -17.08 24.11
N ILE A 626 -13.78 -17.94 23.22
CA ILE A 626 -15.18 -18.43 23.28
C ILE A 626 -15.43 -19.19 24.59
N VAL A 627 -14.56 -20.15 24.91
CA VAL A 627 -14.67 -20.96 26.14
C VAL A 627 -14.49 -20.10 27.38
N LYS A 628 -13.65 -19.07 27.33
CA LYS A 628 -13.49 -18.10 28.41
C LYS A 628 -14.84 -17.46 28.78
N TRP A 629 -15.64 -17.02 27.81
CA TRP A 629 -16.93 -16.37 28.09
C TRP A 629 -17.93 -17.27 28.80
N TRP A 630 -17.96 -18.57 28.49
CA TRP A 630 -18.77 -19.52 29.24
C TRP A 630 -18.30 -19.73 30.68
N LYS A 631 -17.04 -19.43 30.99
CA LYS A 631 -16.47 -19.53 32.35
C LYS A 631 -16.61 -18.22 33.14
N THR A 632 -16.58 -17.08 32.48
CA THR A 632 -16.77 -15.75 33.08
C THR A 632 -18.24 -15.31 33.00
N ALA A 633 -19.05 -15.69 34.00
CA ALA A 633 -20.38 -15.14 34.28
C ALA A 633 -21.46 -15.26 33.17
N ASP A 634 -22.50 -14.41 33.23
CA ASP A 634 -23.81 -14.45 32.57
C ASP A 634 -23.84 -14.09 31.07
N THR A 635 -22.74 -14.33 30.36
CA THR A 635 -22.55 -13.85 28.98
C THR A 635 -22.42 -15.00 27.98
N ASP A 636 -23.21 -14.95 26.90
CA ASP A 636 -23.12 -15.90 25.81
C ASP A 636 -22.18 -15.38 24.69
N PRO A 637 -21.24 -16.18 24.18
CA PRO A 637 -20.42 -15.81 23.03
C PRO A 637 -21.25 -15.84 21.74
N ALA A 638 -21.08 -14.83 20.88
CA ALA A 638 -21.65 -14.75 19.55
C ALA A 638 -20.58 -14.65 18.47
N LEU A 639 -20.64 -15.50 17.45
CA LEU A 639 -19.71 -15.49 16.32
C LEU A 639 -20.43 -15.30 14.99
N ILE A 640 -19.69 -14.84 13.98
CA ILE A 640 -20.17 -14.75 12.59
C ILE A 640 -19.43 -15.81 11.76
N PRO A 641 -19.99 -17.01 11.56
CA PRO A 641 -19.22 -18.12 11.01
C PRO A 641 -18.77 -17.89 9.56
N GLY A 642 -19.57 -17.19 8.72
CA GLY A 642 -19.24 -16.94 7.31
C GLY A 642 -18.03 -16.01 7.08
N GLY A 643 -17.73 -15.11 8.02
CA GLY A 643 -16.55 -14.22 7.99
C GLY A 643 -16.42 -13.35 6.72
N PHE A 644 -15.21 -12.83 6.49
CA PHE A 644 -14.90 -12.03 5.29
C PHE A 644 -15.10 -12.78 3.96
N SER A 645 -15.01 -14.12 3.94
CA SER A 645 -15.27 -14.89 2.73
C SER A 645 -16.70 -14.73 2.25
N GLU A 646 -17.68 -14.78 3.17
CA GLU A 646 -19.08 -14.58 2.85
C GLU A 646 -19.39 -13.13 2.42
N ALA A 647 -18.69 -12.15 3.00
CA ALA A 647 -18.83 -10.75 2.65
C ALA A 647 -18.50 -10.44 1.16
N VAL A 648 -17.64 -11.24 0.51
CA VAL A 648 -17.32 -11.09 -0.93
C VAL A 648 -18.51 -11.40 -1.84
N PHE A 649 -19.46 -12.20 -1.36
CA PHE A 649 -20.63 -12.64 -2.15
C PHE A 649 -21.85 -11.74 -1.97
N VAL A 650 -21.78 -10.71 -1.12
CA VAL A 650 -22.83 -9.71 -0.92
C VAL A 650 -23.07 -8.95 -2.23
N ASN A 651 -24.27 -9.01 -2.78
CA ASN A 651 -24.60 -8.26 -3.98
C ASN A 651 -26.10 -7.98 -4.10
N SER A 652 -26.48 -6.70 -4.04
CA SER A 652 -27.87 -6.26 -4.20
C SER A 652 -28.51 -6.62 -5.55
N ALA A 653 -27.68 -6.87 -6.57
CA ALA A 653 -28.15 -7.26 -7.90
C ALA A 653 -28.40 -8.77 -8.02
N GLU A 654 -28.02 -9.58 -7.04
CA GLU A 654 -28.28 -11.03 -6.99
C GLU A 654 -29.47 -11.31 -6.08
N ARG A 655 -30.58 -11.74 -6.67
CA ARG A 655 -31.83 -12.04 -5.95
C ARG A 655 -32.29 -13.48 -6.09
N LYS A 656 -31.51 -14.31 -6.78
CA LYS A 656 -31.81 -15.73 -6.95
C LYS A 656 -31.18 -16.59 -5.85
N TYR A 657 -29.92 -16.30 -5.52
CA TYR A 657 -29.14 -17.08 -4.56
C TYR A 657 -28.64 -16.19 -3.43
N GLU A 658 -28.77 -16.70 -2.21
CA GLU A 658 -28.13 -16.19 -1.00
C GLU A 658 -26.95 -17.11 -0.71
N TYR A 659 -25.72 -16.64 -0.91
CA TYR A 659 -24.53 -17.48 -0.70
C TYR A 659 -24.08 -17.40 0.75
N SER A 660 -23.90 -18.57 1.36
CA SER A 660 -23.37 -18.67 2.72
C SER A 660 -22.10 -19.51 2.78
N TYR A 661 -21.01 -18.93 3.30
CA TYR A 661 -19.67 -19.56 3.26
C TYR A 661 -19.45 -20.47 4.47
N LEU A 662 -20.21 -21.56 4.54
CA LEU A 662 -20.19 -22.47 5.70
C LEU A 662 -19.72 -23.88 5.37
N LYS A 663 -19.68 -24.29 4.10
CA LYS A 663 -19.48 -25.69 3.70
C LYS A 663 -18.24 -26.34 4.33
N ASN A 664 -17.14 -25.60 4.44
CA ASN A 664 -15.90 -26.07 5.07
C ASN A 664 -15.65 -25.52 6.48
N ARG A 665 -16.55 -24.72 7.06
CA ARG A 665 -16.34 -23.98 8.32
C ARG A 665 -16.91 -24.72 9.53
N LYS A 666 -16.32 -25.87 9.86
CA LYS A 666 -16.81 -26.76 10.94
C LYS A 666 -16.42 -26.33 12.36
N GLY A 667 -15.51 -25.36 12.50
CA GLY A 667 -14.86 -25.04 13.77
C GLY A 667 -15.81 -24.63 14.89
N PHE A 668 -16.85 -23.84 14.59
CA PHE A 668 -17.81 -23.38 15.61
C PHE A 668 -18.72 -24.51 16.10
N VAL A 669 -19.14 -25.41 15.20
CA VAL A 669 -19.89 -26.62 15.57
C VAL A 669 -19.02 -27.54 16.42
N ARG A 670 -17.76 -27.74 16.02
CA ARG A 670 -16.80 -28.51 16.82
C ARG A 670 -16.65 -27.99 18.24
N ILE A 671 -16.53 -26.67 18.41
CA ILE A 671 -16.43 -26.06 19.75
C ILE A 671 -17.71 -26.30 20.55
N ALA A 672 -18.89 -26.12 19.93
CA ALA A 672 -20.17 -26.33 20.59
C ALA A 672 -20.37 -27.80 21.04
N VAL A 673 -20.04 -28.76 20.17
CA VAL A 673 -20.12 -30.20 20.46
C VAL A 673 -19.17 -30.58 21.60
N GLU A 674 -17.90 -30.19 21.51
CA GLU A 674 -16.89 -30.54 22.52
C GLU A 674 -17.17 -29.93 23.91
N GLU A 675 -17.85 -28.78 23.96
CA GLU A 675 -18.18 -28.08 25.22
C GLU A 675 -19.63 -28.35 25.68
N GLY A 676 -20.37 -29.21 24.96
CA GLY A 676 -21.74 -29.57 25.28
C GLY A 676 -22.70 -28.38 25.26
N LYS A 677 -22.53 -27.44 24.31
CA LYS A 677 -23.35 -26.23 24.18
C LYS A 677 -24.19 -26.28 22.91
N ASP A 678 -25.44 -25.81 23.00
CA ASP A 678 -26.30 -25.67 21.82
C ASP A 678 -26.01 -24.37 21.08
N ILE A 679 -26.31 -24.36 19.78
CA ILE A 679 -26.07 -23.21 18.91
C ILE A 679 -27.39 -22.51 18.65
N VAL A 680 -27.48 -21.21 18.90
CA VAL A 680 -28.65 -20.38 18.55
C VAL A 680 -28.35 -19.64 17.25
N PRO A 681 -28.96 -20.03 16.11
CA PRO A 681 -28.80 -19.31 14.86
C PRO A 681 -29.62 -18.03 14.86
N CYS A 682 -29.01 -16.92 14.47
CA CYS A 682 -29.71 -15.66 14.21
C CYS A 682 -29.44 -15.24 12.76
N TYR A 683 -30.50 -15.18 11.95
CA TYR A 683 -30.39 -14.88 10.52
C TYR A 683 -30.93 -13.47 10.21
N THR A 684 -30.15 -12.66 9.50
CA THR A 684 -30.51 -11.30 9.09
C THR A 684 -30.91 -11.29 7.62
N PHE A 685 -32.22 -11.25 7.38
CA PHE A 685 -32.78 -11.19 6.03
C PHE A 685 -32.46 -9.86 5.34
N ARG A 686 -32.20 -9.94 4.03
CA ARG A 686 -31.86 -8.83 3.12
C ARG A 686 -30.51 -8.14 3.39
N GLN A 687 -29.70 -8.67 4.29
CA GLN A 687 -28.39 -8.09 4.60
C GLN A 687 -27.44 -8.14 3.39
N SER A 688 -27.53 -9.19 2.57
CA SER A 688 -26.79 -9.34 1.31
C SER A 688 -27.16 -8.29 0.25
N TRP A 689 -28.27 -7.57 0.43
CA TRP A 689 -28.76 -6.57 -0.53
C TRP A 689 -28.37 -5.14 -0.21
N MET A 690 -27.65 -4.92 0.89
CA MET A 690 -27.28 -3.59 1.35
C MET A 690 -26.24 -2.93 0.43
N TYR A 691 -25.43 -3.71 -0.28
CA TYR A 691 -24.33 -3.20 -1.09
C TYR A 691 -24.20 -3.95 -2.43
N ARG A 692 -23.58 -3.30 -3.42
CA ARG A 692 -23.11 -3.96 -4.65
C ARG A 692 -21.64 -4.28 -4.52
N THR A 693 -21.23 -5.47 -4.91
CA THR A 693 -19.82 -5.84 -5.05
C THR A 693 -19.55 -6.33 -6.48
N PRO A 694 -18.30 -6.27 -6.97
CA PRO A 694 -17.94 -6.90 -8.24
C PRO A 694 -18.26 -8.39 -8.23
N ARG A 695 -18.70 -8.91 -9.38
CA ARG A 695 -18.95 -10.35 -9.57
C ARG A 695 -17.73 -11.14 -10.05
N THR A 696 -16.66 -10.44 -10.38
CA THR A 696 -15.43 -11.04 -10.91
C THR A 696 -14.57 -11.63 -9.79
N LEU A 697 -13.95 -12.77 -10.07
CA LEU A 697 -12.96 -13.44 -9.23
C LEU A 697 -13.40 -13.55 -7.76
N ARG A 698 -14.66 -13.91 -7.51
CA ARG A 698 -15.23 -13.96 -6.15
C ARG A 698 -14.53 -15.02 -5.31
N ALA A 699 -14.29 -16.20 -5.87
CA ALA A 699 -13.60 -17.28 -5.17
C ALA A 699 -12.15 -16.89 -4.86
N ALA A 700 -11.43 -16.37 -5.85
CA ALA A 700 -10.06 -15.89 -5.66
C ALA A 700 -9.97 -14.77 -4.62
N ARG A 701 -10.88 -13.79 -4.65
CA ARG A 701 -10.94 -12.72 -3.63
C ARG A 701 -11.29 -13.25 -2.26
N ALA A 702 -12.25 -14.18 -2.14
CA ALA A 702 -12.59 -14.80 -0.87
C ALA A 702 -11.42 -15.58 -0.27
N ARG A 703 -10.64 -16.31 -1.08
CA ARG A 703 -9.41 -17.00 -0.66
C ARG A 703 -8.32 -16.02 -0.25
N LEU A 704 -8.10 -14.97 -1.05
CA LEU A 704 -7.13 -13.92 -0.72
C LEU A 704 -7.45 -13.25 0.61
N SER A 705 -8.71 -12.86 0.84
CA SER A 705 -9.16 -12.27 2.11
C SER A 705 -8.95 -13.18 3.31
N GLN A 706 -9.02 -14.51 3.13
CA GLN A 706 -8.66 -15.46 4.19
C GLN A 706 -7.15 -15.50 4.44
N HIS A 707 -6.32 -15.50 3.40
CA HIS A 707 -4.87 -15.58 3.53
C HIS A 707 -4.24 -14.34 4.17
N ILE A 708 -4.74 -13.15 3.85
CA ILE A 708 -4.19 -11.89 4.39
C ILE A 708 -4.92 -11.40 5.64
N PHE A 709 -5.95 -12.12 6.10
CA PHE A 709 -6.82 -11.75 7.24
C PHE A 709 -7.46 -10.35 7.15
N VAL A 710 -7.53 -9.78 5.94
CA VAL A 710 -8.11 -8.46 5.65
C VAL A 710 -9.17 -8.60 4.55
N GLY A 711 -10.39 -8.15 4.85
CA GLY A 711 -11.49 -8.08 3.89
C GLY A 711 -11.33 -6.92 2.90
N ILE A 712 -10.47 -7.07 1.89
CA ILE A 712 -10.39 -6.10 0.77
C ILE A 712 -11.55 -6.36 -0.20
N ILE A 713 -12.71 -5.82 0.13
CA ILE A 713 -13.94 -6.02 -0.63
C ILE A 713 -14.31 -4.68 -1.25
N PRO A 714 -14.13 -4.47 -2.57
CA PRO A 714 -14.71 -3.32 -3.23
C PRO A 714 -16.23 -3.43 -3.17
N PHE A 715 -16.89 -2.44 -2.58
CA PHE A 715 -18.35 -2.36 -2.50
C PHE A 715 -18.82 -0.96 -2.86
N PHE A 716 -20.05 -0.89 -3.34
CA PHE A 716 -20.70 0.34 -3.75
C PHE A 716 -22.11 0.39 -3.14
N GLY A 717 -22.30 1.38 -2.30
CA GLY A 717 -23.59 1.78 -1.78
C GLY A 717 -24.27 2.81 -2.69
N TRP A 718 -25.16 3.61 -2.11
CA TRP A 718 -25.84 4.69 -2.80
C TRP A 718 -24.81 5.72 -3.31
N MET A 719 -24.94 6.11 -4.59
CA MET A 719 -23.99 6.97 -5.31
C MET A 719 -22.51 6.52 -5.24
N GLY A 720 -22.25 5.23 -5.04
CA GLY A 720 -20.89 4.69 -4.92
C GLY A 720 -20.23 4.94 -3.57
N THR A 721 -20.99 5.39 -2.56
CA THR A 721 -20.50 5.63 -1.20
C THR A 721 -20.61 4.39 -0.31
N SER A 722 -20.27 4.51 0.97
CA SER A 722 -20.51 3.50 2.02
C SER A 722 -21.97 3.44 2.51
N MET A 723 -22.86 4.27 1.96
CA MET A 723 -24.27 4.26 2.33
C MET A 723 -24.99 3.03 1.79
N PRO A 724 -25.68 2.25 2.63
CA PRO A 724 -26.38 1.08 2.14
C PRO A 724 -27.50 1.45 1.16
N LEU A 725 -27.65 0.66 0.10
CA LEU A 725 -28.72 0.77 -0.90
C LEU A 725 -30.10 0.47 -0.31
N THR A 726 -30.13 -0.31 0.77
CA THR A 726 -31.33 -0.59 1.55
C THR A 726 -30.93 -0.78 3.01
N ASP A 727 -31.76 -0.30 3.92
CA ASP A 727 -31.59 -0.44 5.36
C ASP A 727 -32.78 -1.18 6.01
N LYS A 728 -33.67 -1.75 5.17
CA LYS A 728 -34.81 -2.56 5.57
C LYS A 728 -34.39 -4.02 5.77
N THR A 729 -33.63 -4.29 6.83
CA THR A 729 -33.20 -5.64 7.21
C THR A 729 -33.97 -6.14 8.43
N THR A 730 -34.03 -7.46 8.61
CA THR A 730 -34.71 -8.07 9.77
C THR A 730 -33.90 -9.24 10.30
N SER A 731 -33.48 -9.16 11.55
CA SER A 731 -32.81 -10.26 12.28
C SER A 731 -33.86 -11.15 12.92
N VAL A 732 -33.77 -12.45 12.66
CA VAL A 732 -34.70 -13.47 13.17
C VAL A 732 -33.89 -14.50 13.93
N VAL A 733 -34.27 -14.76 15.18
CA VAL A 733 -33.70 -15.86 15.95
C VAL A 733 -34.38 -17.16 15.51
N PHE A 734 -33.59 -18.17 15.18
CA PHE A 734 -34.07 -19.52 14.89
C PHE A 734 -34.02 -20.39 16.14
N PRO A 735 -34.79 -21.49 16.19
CA PRO A 735 -34.70 -22.44 17.29
C PRO A 735 -33.27 -22.93 17.53
N PRO A 736 -32.88 -23.19 18.78
CA PRO A 736 -31.58 -23.75 19.10
C PRO A 736 -31.32 -25.06 18.34
N PHE A 737 -30.14 -25.17 17.75
CA PHE A 737 -29.64 -26.42 17.20
C PHE A 737 -28.98 -27.24 18.33
N PRO A 738 -29.42 -28.49 18.56
CA PRO A 738 -28.98 -29.31 19.69
C PRO A 738 -27.59 -29.91 19.47
N ALA A 739 -26.56 -29.07 19.34
CA ALA A 739 -25.18 -29.51 19.16
C ALA A 739 -24.67 -30.31 20.38
N SER A 740 -25.26 -30.12 21.56
CA SER A 740 -24.90 -30.87 22.77
C SER A 740 -25.30 -32.36 22.74
N GLU A 741 -26.17 -32.79 21.82
CA GLU A 741 -26.57 -34.19 21.68
C GLU A 741 -25.56 -35.04 20.89
N TYR A 742 -24.64 -34.39 20.16
CA TYR A 742 -23.64 -35.06 19.35
C TYR A 742 -22.37 -35.34 20.15
N LYS A 743 -21.65 -36.41 19.79
CA LYS A 743 -20.34 -36.72 20.37
C LYS A 743 -19.19 -36.01 19.61
N PRO A 744 -18.02 -35.77 20.22
CA PRO A 744 -16.88 -35.11 19.57
C PRO A 744 -16.37 -35.76 18.28
N ASP A 745 -16.59 -37.06 18.09
CA ASP A 745 -16.28 -37.80 16.86
C ASP A 745 -17.31 -37.58 15.74
N GLN A 746 -18.48 -37.01 16.06
CA GLN A 746 -19.61 -36.80 15.14
C GLN A 746 -19.71 -35.36 14.61
N VAL A 747 -18.64 -34.57 14.66
CA VAL A 747 -18.62 -33.16 14.24
C VAL A 747 -19.09 -32.96 12.79
N ASP A 748 -18.79 -33.89 11.90
CA ASP A 748 -19.20 -33.80 10.49
C ASP A 748 -20.70 -33.98 10.32
N ALA A 749 -21.29 -34.93 11.06
CA ALA A 749 -22.74 -35.13 11.10
C ALA A 749 -23.45 -33.94 11.76
N ALA A 750 -22.90 -33.44 12.89
CA ALA A 750 -23.42 -32.26 13.57
C ALA A 750 -23.38 -31.02 12.66
N HIS A 751 -22.31 -30.84 11.89
CA HIS A 751 -22.19 -29.72 10.95
C HIS A 751 -23.18 -29.84 9.79
N ALA A 752 -23.35 -31.04 9.22
CA ALA A 752 -24.37 -31.27 8.19
C ALA A 752 -25.78 -30.98 8.72
N GLY A 753 -26.13 -31.49 9.90
CA GLY A 753 -27.40 -31.23 10.57
C GLY A 753 -27.61 -29.75 10.86
N TYR A 754 -26.56 -29.02 11.24
CA TYR A 754 -26.62 -27.57 11.43
C TYR A 754 -26.95 -26.83 10.13
N LEU A 755 -26.33 -27.21 9.00
CA LEU A 755 -26.63 -26.59 7.69
C LEU A 755 -28.07 -26.86 7.25
N GLU A 756 -28.57 -28.07 7.46
CA GLU A 756 -29.96 -28.43 7.20
C GLU A 756 -30.93 -27.64 8.08
N HIS A 757 -30.62 -27.52 9.38
CA HIS A 757 -31.38 -26.71 10.32
C HIS A 757 -31.45 -25.24 9.88
N LEU A 758 -30.30 -24.66 9.53
CA LEU A 758 -30.22 -23.28 9.05
C LEU A 758 -31.05 -23.08 7.76
N LYS A 759 -30.96 -24.01 6.81
CA LYS A 759 -31.72 -23.97 5.56
C LYS A 759 -33.22 -24.10 5.78
N LYS A 760 -33.65 -25.04 6.63
CA LYS A 760 -35.06 -25.28 6.98
C LYS A 760 -35.71 -23.98 7.49
N TYR A 761 -35.09 -23.32 8.46
CA TYR A 761 -35.65 -22.09 9.03
C TYR A 761 -35.48 -20.89 8.10
N PHE A 762 -34.41 -20.82 7.30
CA PHE A 762 -34.33 -19.82 6.23
C PHE A 762 -35.52 -19.95 5.27
N ASP A 763 -35.81 -21.14 4.78
CA ASP A 763 -36.92 -21.40 3.84
C ASP A 763 -38.29 -21.10 4.46
N LEU A 764 -38.46 -21.37 5.76
CA LEU A 764 -39.67 -21.03 6.51
C LEU A 764 -39.92 -19.51 6.57
N TYR A 765 -38.86 -18.72 6.83
CA TYR A 765 -38.99 -17.29 7.10
C TYR A 765 -38.79 -16.39 5.87
N LYS A 766 -38.09 -16.85 4.81
CA LYS A 766 -37.71 -16.01 3.66
C LYS A 766 -38.90 -15.32 2.98
N GLY A 767 -40.05 -16.00 2.89
CA GLY A 767 -41.26 -15.45 2.26
C GLY A 767 -41.80 -14.22 2.99
N ARG A 768 -41.82 -14.28 4.34
CA ARG A 768 -42.31 -13.19 5.20
C ARG A 768 -41.47 -11.93 5.11
N PHE A 769 -40.17 -12.07 4.84
CA PHE A 769 -39.21 -10.95 4.82
C PHE A 769 -38.78 -10.54 3.40
N GLY A 770 -39.58 -10.88 2.39
CA GLY A 770 -39.42 -10.39 1.01
C GLY A 770 -38.34 -11.10 0.21
N MET A 771 -37.97 -12.33 0.60
CA MET A 771 -36.96 -13.20 -0.04
C MET A 771 -37.58 -14.52 -0.55
N LYS A 772 -38.87 -14.52 -0.94
CA LYS A 772 -39.64 -15.72 -1.32
C LYS A 772 -38.94 -16.59 -2.36
N ASP A 773 -38.41 -15.97 -3.42
CA ASP A 773 -37.80 -16.66 -4.57
C ASP A 773 -36.28 -16.85 -4.43
N VAL A 774 -35.74 -16.60 -3.23
CA VAL A 774 -34.31 -16.74 -2.94
C VAL A 774 -34.00 -18.15 -2.43
N GLU A 775 -32.94 -18.74 -2.94
CA GLU A 775 -32.41 -20.02 -2.47
C GLU A 775 -31.12 -19.80 -1.67
N LEU A 776 -31.04 -20.37 -0.45
CA LEU A 776 -29.83 -20.37 0.35
C LEU A 776 -28.87 -21.47 -0.16
N VAL A 777 -27.67 -21.05 -0.58
CA VAL A 777 -26.65 -21.93 -1.16
C VAL A 777 -25.41 -21.91 -0.26
N PHE A 778 -25.06 -23.09 0.28
CA PHE A 778 -23.83 -23.24 1.06
C PHE A 778 -22.63 -23.45 0.15
N ILE A 779 -21.67 -22.52 0.24
CA ILE A 779 -20.44 -22.53 -0.53
C ILE A 779 -19.22 -22.70 0.37
N GLY A 780 -18.10 -23.08 -0.23
CA GLY A 780 -16.83 -23.26 0.44
C GLY A 780 -15.64 -23.02 -0.47
N ASN A 781 -14.50 -23.61 -0.10
CA ASN A 781 -13.24 -23.50 -0.85
C ASN A 781 -13.34 -24.12 -2.25
N ASP A 782 -14.35 -24.97 -2.47
CA ASP A 782 -14.69 -25.63 -3.72
C ASP A 782 -15.47 -24.75 -4.70
N PHE A 783 -15.95 -23.58 -4.28
CA PHE A 783 -16.58 -22.63 -5.19
C PHE A 783 -15.56 -22.17 -6.25
N LYS A 784 -15.90 -22.35 -7.53
CA LYS A 784 -15.02 -22.00 -8.67
C LYS A 784 -15.50 -20.73 -9.35
N ASP A 785 -14.55 -19.88 -9.72
CA ASP A 785 -14.84 -18.71 -10.54
C ASP A 785 -15.03 -19.16 -11.99
N ASP A 786 -16.20 -18.87 -12.55
CA ASP A 786 -16.50 -19.03 -13.98
C ASP A 786 -17.00 -17.70 -14.56
N ASP A 787 -16.33 -16.61 -14.19
CA ASP A 787 -16.54 -15.31 -14.82
C ASP A 787 -15.54 -15.09 -15.96
N TRP A 788 -15.79 -14.04 -16.76
CA TRP A 788 -14.97 -13.75 -17.94
C TRP A 788 -13.49 -13.53 -17.61
N ALA A 789 -13.18 -12.98 -16.43
CA ALA A 789 -11.80 -12.73 -16.01
C ALA A 789 -11.11 -14.04 -15.62
N ALA A 790 -11.81 -14.93 -14.92
CA ALA A 790 -11.31 -16.28 -14.64
C ALA A 790 -11.03 -17.05 -15.94
N ARG A 791 -11.95 -17.01 -16.92
CA ARG A 791 -11.76 -17.62 -18.24
C ARG A 791 -10.61 -16.99 -19.03
N ALA A 792 -10.40 -15.67 -18.91
CA ALA A 792 -9.27 -14.98 -19.54
C ALA A 792 -7.93 -15.39 -18.92
N LEU A 793 -7.84 -15.42 -17.59
CA LEU A 793 -6.64 -15.84 -16.85
C LEU A 793 -6.29 -17.31 -17.11
N HIS A 794 -7.29 -18.18 -17.21
CA HIS A 794 -7.10 -19.57 -17.61
C HIS A 794 -6.56 -19.69 -19.05
N ARG A 795 -7.13 -18.93 -20.01
CA ARG A 795 -6.61 -18.88 -21.39
C ARG A 795 -5.18 -18.34 -21.48
N MET A 796 -4.78 -17.48 -20.56
CA MET A 796 -3.42 -16.94 -20.44
C MET A 796 -2.45 -17.87 -19.70
N GLY A 797 -2.88 -19.06 -19.24
CA GLY A 797 -2.04 -19.99 -18.48
C GLY A 797 -1.66 -19.51 -17.07
N LEU A 798 -2.33 -18.46 -16.57
CA LEU A 798 -2.06 -17.85 -15.26
C LEU A 798 -2.86 -18.48 -14.11
N LEU A 799 -3.76 -19.43 -14.43
CA LEU A 799 -4.48 -20.28 -13.48
C LEU A 799 -4.38 -21.73 -13.95
N SER A 800 -4.06 -22.65 -13.05
CA SER A 800 -3.93 -24.08 -13.38
C SER A 800 -5.27 -24.70 -13.78
N SER A 801 -5.19 -25.74 -14.62
CA SER A 801 -6.28 -26.38 -15.38
C SER A 801 -7.31 -27.19 -14.56
N HIS A 802 -7.48 -26.92 -13.26
CA HIS A 802 -8.49 -27.60 -12.44
C HIS A 802 -9.86 -26.91 -12.45
N VAL A 803 -10.20 -26.23 -13.55
CA VAL A 803 -11.59 -25.96 -13.91
C VAL A 803 -12.07 -27.12 -14.80
N VAL A 804 -12.35 -28.27 -14.18
CA VAL A 804 -13.22 -29.27 -14.79
C VAL A 804 -14.52 -28.55 -15.13
N ALA A 805 -14.81 -28.41 -16.42
CA ALA A 805 -16.13 -28.03 -16.89
C ALA A 805 -17.11 -29.05 -16.30
N THR A 806 -17.88 -28.67 -15.29
CA THR A 806 -19.07 -29.43 -14.95
C THR A 806 -20.01 -29.29 -16.14
N GLU A 807 -20.31 -30.41 -16.79
CA GLU A 807 -21.36 -30.50 -17.79
C GLU A 807 -22.63 -29.76 -17.30
N PRO A 808 -23.39 -29.13 -18.21
CA PRO A 808 -24.67 -28.55 -17.84
C PRO A 808 -25.55 -29.65 -17.22
N LEU A 809 -26.09 -29.38 -16.02
CA LEU A 809 -27.06 -30.25 -15.37
C LEU A 809 -28.15 -30.62 -16.39
N PRO A 810 -28.47 -31.92 -16.57
CA PRO A 810 -29.53 -32.31 -17.48
C PRO A 810 -30.86 -31.70 -17.00
N PRO A 811 -31.74 -31.26 -17.91
CA PRO A 811 -33.01 -30.68 -17.53
C PRO A 811 -33.82 -31.70 -16.72
N LEU A 812 -34.28 -31.28 -15.55
CA LEU A 812 -35.20 -32.04 -14.70
C LEU A 812 -36.43 -32.42 -15.55
N ARG A 813 -36.55 -33.70 -15.89
CA ARG A 813 -37.78 -34.23 -16.48
C ARG A 813 -38.89 -34.15 -15.43
N PRO A 814 -40.10 -33.71 -15.78
CA PRO A 814 -41.23 -33.80 -14.87
C PRO A 814 -41.53 -35.28 -14.57
N PRO A 815 -42.07 -35.60 -13.38
CA PRO A 815 -42.35 -36.97 -13.00
C PRO A 815 -43.33 -37.59 -13.99
N ARG A 816 -42.96 -38.74 -14.56
CA ARG A 816 -43.90 -39.58 -15.31
C ARG A 816 -44.97 -40.03 -14.32
N SER A 817 -46.19 -39.60 -14.55
CA SER A 817 -47.37 -40.28 -14.04
C SER A 817 -47.37 -41.70 -14.58
N ARG A 818 -47.31 -42.69 -13.69
CA ARG A 818 -47.82 -44.04 -13.94
C ARG A 818 -48.39 -44.58 -12.63
N LEU A 819 -49.71 -44.74 -12.68
CA LEU A 819 -50.56 -45.78 -12.08
C LEU A 819 -50.24 -46.24 -10.66
#